data_AF-A0A6L3F0U5-F1
#
_entry.id   AF-A0A6L3F0U5-F1
#
_cell.length_a   1.000
_cell.length_b   1.000
_cell.length_c   1.000
_cell.angle_alpha   90.00
_cell.angle_beta   90.00
_cell.angle_gamma   90.00
#
_symmetry.space_group_name_H-M   'P 1'
#
loop_
_entity.id
_entity.type
_entity.pdbx_description
1 polymer ?
#
loop_
_entity_poly.entity_id
_entity_poly.type
_entity_poly.pdbx_seq_one_letter_code
_entity_poly.pdbx_strand_id
1 'polypeptide(L)'
;MPIEQTVVWTALPNGTAVTGTAISEPVARLSVFVSPRLRLASSDGDTLAPFADFLNWPETVSNIARFAVVFDTGETVESRPVDPSPLQASLWKALFDDETFVRPFSFNDYTNQFVISYPAQLVMGHIKQMYQTVGVQSFRGLPPKYVYRGETLPEELQGWLDDVGLPWDARRARALRQQLIDAQQQGGTSAVIGVPTATPTPANRRAAFQKMLLFHSPFIDPSSTDTDFVAPPNPPPLPETEGDFKETLDFHQAIASLGDYPPIMRHLGLVIDLEILQSEIPPNATRVQVIPEWISALGAASTDQSNWTAFVRENGRFAAASRTPDTPLVDDGLLTLNPNRYGLMQVDVDGAAIKANQFAVSLNHETSLSSDDTPEESGVPALRTTGLSLLENGLENQLIAHFANTKQLNQELEGGVPPTLFAEDLVRGYRVDVWHSLTEKWHSLCLRVGDYLFVDSGTNLTKLEDEGFTQMGMTSAAEPAEGAPPVNDDVKVHESLFRWDGWSLVAPRPGKAINRSEDPDDPPEIPDNDPLTPFHLKTQFKPADFSLPRLRFGAGYRLRVRVADIAGNGETLEAAPETYTIPLPDQPPMHYLRFEPVDVPQLAPRQPLTDNAGESIARLVIRSFNNSPEKDTQATMETAERHVAPPRTSQLMLETHGAFDGEDGRLRDENAIYNFIATRDKPVDSDDTDETVIPAKQMLVNYLPEP
;
A
#
# COMPACT_ATOMS: atom_id res chain seq x y z
N MET A 1 37.63 -13.86 -7.99
CA MET A 1 38.31 -12.54 -7.91
C MET A 1 38.97 -12.41 -6.54
N PRO A 2 39.91 -11.48 -6.28
CA PRO A 2 40.30 -11.21 -4.89
C PRO A 2 39.09 -10.67 -4.09
N ILE A 3 39.18 -10.71 -2.77
CA ILE A 3 38.20 -10.05 -1.89
C ILE A 3 38.33 -8.55 -2.09
N GLU A 4 37.20 -7.87 -2.30
CA GLU A 4 37.14 -6.41 -2.49
C GLU A 4 35.96 -5.86 -1.69
N GLN A 5 36.14 -4.70 -1.04
CA GLN A 5 35.04 -3.94 -0.47
C GLN A 5 34.95 -2.57 -1.13
N THR A 6 33.73 -2.12 -1.38
CA THR A 6 33.46 -0.74 -1.76
C THR A 6 32.47 -0.15 -0.78
N VAL A 7 32.78 1.02 -0.21
CA VAL A 7 31.86 1.74 0.67
C VAL A 7 31.33 2.95 -0.08
N VAL A 8 30.02 2.98 -0.31
CA VAL A 8 29.36 4.09 -0.98
C VAL A 8 28.88 5.07 0.09
N TRP A 9 29.28 6.33 -0.05
CA TRP A 9 28.96 7.43 0.85
C TRP A 9 28.06 8.43 0.13
N THR A 10 26.81 8.52 0.58
CA THR A 10 25.83 9.44 -0.01
C THR A 10 25.56 10.57 0.99
N ALA A 11 25.76 11.81 0.57
CA ALA A 11 25.46 12.99 1.37
C ALA A 11 23.99 13.39 1.19
N LEU A 12 23.25 13.60 2.28
CA LEU A 12 21.83 13.98 2.27
C LEU A 12 21.66 15.32 3.01
N PRO A 13 21.33 16.41 2.30
CA PRO A 13 20.94 17.67 2.92
C PRO A 13 19.72 17.49 3.83
N ASN A 14 19.83 17.87 5.11
CA ASN A 14 18.85 17.58 6.16
C ASN A 14 18.39 18.84 6.91
N GLY A 15 18.13 19.91 6.16
CA GLY A 15 17.64 21.18 6.68
C GLY A 15 18.69 21.97 7.47
N THR A 16 18.20 22.95 8.22
CA THR A 16 19.01 23.90 8.97
C THR A 16 18.66 23.86 10.45
N ALA A 17 19.56 24.34 11.30
CA ALA A 17 19.32 24.52 12.74
C ALA A 17 20.06 25.76 13.25
N VAL A 18 19.69 26.23 14.45
CA VAL A 18 20.39 27.32 15.15
C VAL A 18 21.00 26.75 16.42
N THR A 19 22.32 26.84 16.57
CA THR A 19 23.02 26.31 17.75
C THR A 19 22.75 27.17 18.99
N GLY A 20 22.43 26.52 20.11
CA GLY A 20 21.91 27.16 21.33
C GLY A 20 22.93 27.87 22.23
N THR A 21 23.98 28.48 21.70
CA THR A 21 24.93 29.29 22.52
C THR A 21 24.94 30.76 22.11
N ALA A 22 25.47 31.62 22.99
CA ALA A 22 25.36 33.09 22.95
C ALA A 22 25.93 33.79 21.70
N ILE A 23 26.52 33.04 20.77
CA ILE A 23 26.86 33.47 19.40
C ILE A 23 26.23 32.43 18.47
N SER A 24 24.95 32.62 18.15
CA SER A 24 24.14 31.67 17.40
C SER A 24 24.42 31.79 15.89
N GLU A 25 25.39 31.02 15.38
CA GLU A 25 25.55 30.86 13.94
C GLU A 25 24.63 29.73 13.44
N PRO A 26 23.88 29.96 12.35
CA PRO A 26 23.00 28.96 11.80
C PRO A 26 23.82 27.86 11.10
N VAL A 27 23.51 26.60 11.41
CA VAL A 27 24.16 25.41 10.84
C VAL A 27 23.27 24.77 9.79
N ALA A 28 23.90 24.09 8.82
CA ALA A 28 23.25 23.19 7.90
C ALA A 28 23.54 21.75 8.32
N ARG A 29 22.51 20.91 8.35
CA ARG A 29 22.62 19.50 8.73
C ARG A 29 22.78 18.65 7.48
N LEU A 30 23.66 17.66 7.56
CA LEU A 30 23.96 16.69 6.51
C LEU A 30 23.91 15.30 7.13
N SER A 31 23.13 14.39 6.57
CA SER A 31 23.23 12.97 6.94
C SER A 31 24.07 12.24 5.89
N VAL A 32 24.97 11.37 6.32
CA VAL A 32 25.77 10.53 5.43
C VAL A 32 25.21 9.11 5.51
N PHE A 33 24.64 8.63 4.40
CA PHE A 33 24.17 7.26 4.28
C PHE A 33 25.29 6.36 3.74
N VAL A 34 25.53 5.25 4.43
CA VAL A 34 26.60 4.31 4.12
C VAL A 34 26.02 3.05 3.49
N SER A 35 26.50 2.70 2.29
CA SER A 35 26.09 1.48 1.59
C SER A 35 27.31 0.64 1.20
N PRO A 36 27.60 -0.46 1.92
CA PRO A 36 28.70 -1.34 1.57
C PRO A 36 28.35 -2.27 0.40
N ARG A 37 29.36 -2.57 -0.42
CA ARG A 37 29.33 -3.54 -1.52
C ARG A 37 30.51 -4.49 -1.32
N LEU A 38 30.25 -5.67 -0.78
CA LEU A 38 31.26 -6.67 -0.47
C LEU A 38 31.33 -7.69 -1.61
N ARG A 39 32.53 -7.93 -2.15
CA ARG A 39 32.77 -8.91 -3.21
C ARG A 39 33.74 -9.98 -2.73
N LEU A 40 33.36 -11.23 -2.98
CA LEU A 40 34.15 -12.40 -2.62
C LEU A 40 34.73 -13.07 -3.88
N ALA A 41 35.67 -13.99 -3.64
CA ALA A 41 36.26 -14.77 -4.70
C ALA A 41 35.30 -15.79 -5.31
N SER A 42 34.50 -16.43 -4.44
CA SER A 42 33.46 -17.40 -4.78
C SER A 42 32.20 -16.69 -5.26
N SER A 43 31.53 -17.25 -6.27
CA SER A 43 30.18 -16.82 -6.69
C SER A 43 29.10 -17.22 -5.70
N ASP A 44 29.35 -18.28 -4.93
CA ASP A 44 28.32 -18.95 -4.13
C ASP A 44 28.13 -18.28 -2.75
N GLY A 45 28.96 -17.29 -2.44
CA GLY A 45 29.03 -16.66 -1.12
C GLY A 45 30.04 -17.33 -0.19
N ASP A 46 30.26 -16.69 0.95
CA ASP A 46 31.11 -17.13 2.06
C ASP A 46 30.68 -16.34 3.32
N THR A 47 31.58 -16.12 4.25
CA THR A 47 31.36 -15.45 5.52
C THR A 47 31.85 -13.99 5.53
N LEU A 48 31.42 -13.22 6.53
CA LEU A 48 31.83 -11.84 6.77
C LEU A 48 33.26 -11.73 7.31
N ALA A 49 33.84 -12.81 7.84
CA ALA A 49 35.17 -12.88 8.44
C ALA A 49 36.28 -12.12 7.67
N PRO A 50 36.36 -12.15 6.32
CA PRO A 50 37.41 -11.45 5.60
C PRO A 50 37.28 -9.91 5.61
N PHE A 51 36.10 -9.37 5.94
CA PHE A 51 35.80 -7.93 5.92
C PHE A 51 35.92 -7.32 7.32
N ALA A 52 37.16 -7.19 7.81
CA ALA A 52 37.45 -6.78 9.17
C ALA A 52 36.80 -5.44 9.60
N ASP A 53 36.63 -4.49 8.67
CA ASP A 53 35.96 -3.20 8.93
C ASP A 53 34.48 -3.36 9.31
N PHE A 54 33.83 -4.41 8.79
CA PHE A 54 32.41 -4.72 9.00
C PHE A 54 32.17 -5.76 10.12
N LEU A 55 33.21 -6.33 10.73
CA LEU A 55 33.04 -7.11 11.96
C LEU A 55 32.69 -6.21 13.17
N ASN A 56 33.07 -4.93 13.12
CA ASN A 56 32.65 -3.93 14.09
C ASN A 56 32.52 -2.54 13.45
N TRP A 57 31.56 -2.41 12.53
CA TRP A 57 31.37 -1.17 11.77
C TRP A 57 31.20 0.09 12.65
N PRO A 58 30.42 0.08 13.76
CA PRO A 58 30.31 1.28 14.61
C PRO A 58 31.65 1.72 15.23
N GLU A 59 32.56 0.77 15.52
CA GLU A 59 33.92 1.11 15.99
C GLU A 59 34.77 1.66 14.84
N THR A 60 34.66 1.12 13.64
CA THR A 60 35.30 1.68 12.43
C THR A 60 34.84 3.13 12.22
N VAL A 61 33.53 3.39 12.28
CA VAL A 61 32.95 4.74 12.13
C VAL A 61 33.42 5.70 13.23
N SER A 62 33.45 5.26 14.49
CA SER A 62 33.89 6.13 15.59
C SER A 62 35.37 6.52 15.51
N ASN A 63 36.18 5.74 14.78
CA ASN A 63 37.59 6.03 14.50
C ASN A 63 37.81 6.90 13.25
N ILE A 64 36.77 7.23 12.49
CA ILE A 64 36.88 8.16 11.35
C ILE A 64 37.25 9.54 11.89
N ALA A 65 38.42 10.05 11.46
CA ALA A 65 38.99 11.25 12.05
C ALA A 65 38.21 12.53 11.67
N ARG A 66 37.68 12.57 10.44
CA ARG A 66 36.95 13.69 9.85
C ARG A 66 36.20 13.29 8.60
N PHE A 67 35.21 14.10 8.25
CA PHE A 67 34.48 14.05 7.00
C PHE A 67 34.70 15.36 6.24
N ALA A 68 35.30 15.26 5.06
CA ALA A 68 35.46 16.39 4.16
C ALA A 68 34.17 16.57 3.36
N VAL A 69 33.44 17.65 3.62
CA VAL A 69 32.25 18.07 2.87
C VAL A 69 32.73 18.90 1.68
N VAL A 70 32.55 18.40 0.46
CA VAL A 70 33.05 19.01 -0.78
C VAL A 70 31.88 19.55 -1.58
N PHE A 71 32.01 20.80 -2.05
CA PHE A 71 31.06 21.44 -2.95
C PHE A 71 31.55 21.42 -4.39
N ASP A 72 30.63 21.48 -5.35
CA ASP A 72 30.95 21.49 -6.78
C ASP A 72 31.68 22.75 -7.26
N THR A 73 31.74 23.78 -6.42
CA THR A 73 32.57 24.98 -6.61
C THR A 73 34.04 24.78 -6.22
N GLY A 74 34.38 23.67 -5.55
CA GLY A 74 35.75 23.25 -5.21
C GLY A 74 36.15 23.52 -3.76
N GLU A 75 35.34 24.24 -2.99
CA GLU A 75 35.55 24.42 -1.55
C GLU A 75 35.28 23.13 -0.77
N THR A 76 36.09 22.93 0.27
CA THR A 76 35.99 21.81 1.19
C THR A 76 35.85 22.35 2.62
N VAL A 77 34.86 21.83 3.34
CA VAL A 77 34.60 22.13 4.74
C VAL A 77 34.82 20.86 5.54
N GLU A 78 35.57 20.97 6.63
CA GLU A 78 35.84 19.85 7.52
C GLU A 78 34.72 19.73 8.55
N SER A 79 34.13 18.54 8.65
CA SER A 79 33.04 18.26 9.57
C SER A 79 33.33 17.01 10.40
N ARG A 80 32.65 16.90 11.54
CA ARG A 80 32.69 15.76 12.45
C ARG A 80 31.26 15.33 12.79
N PRO A 81 31.06 14.06 13.18
CA PRO A 81 29.77 13.61 13.68
C PRO A 81 29.25 14.52 14.79
N VAL A 82 27.98 14.94 14.67
CA VAL A 82 27.32 15.87 15.61
C VAL A 82 27.31 15.28 17.02
N ASP A 83 26.99 13.99 17.12
CA ASP A 83 27.07 13.22 18.35
C ASP A 83 27.38 11.75 18.02
N PRO A 84 28.58 11.24 18.32
CA PRO A 84 28.90 9.83 18.12
C PRO A 84 28.34 8.92 19.23
N SER A 85 27.74 9.47 20.31
CA SER A 85 27.22 8.69 21.44
C SER A 85 26.14 7.65 21.09
N PRO A 86 25.34 7.79 20.02
CA PRO A 86 24.42 6.74 19.59
C PRO A 86 25.11 5.49 19.07
N LEU A 87 26.37 5.57 18.60
CA LEU A 87 27.08 4.43 18.01
C LEU A 87 27.30 3.33 19.05
N GLN A 88 26.75 2.14 18.79
CA GLN A 88 26.80 1.00 19.70
C GLN A 88 27.35 -0.25 19.02
N ALA A 89 28.65 -0.49 19.24
CA ALA A 89 29.33 -1.71 18.78
C ALA A 89 28.67 -3.00 19.29
N SER A 90 28.06 -2.98 20.48
CA SER A 90 27.34 -4.13 21.04
C SER A 90 26.10 -4.50 20.24
N LEU A 91 25.39 -3.53 19.65
CA LEU A 91 24.21 -3.80 18.82
C LEU A 91 24.61 -4.41 17.48
N TRP A 92 25.71 -3.93 16.88
CA TRP A 92 26.26 -4.51 15.65
C TRP A 92 26.66 -5.97 15.86
N LYS A 93 27.40 -6.26 16.93
CA LYS A 93 27.85 -7.63 17.28
C LYS A 93 26.71 -8.57 17.70
N ALA A 94 25.52 -8.04 17.97
CA ALA A 94 24.33 -8.82 18.25
C ALA A 94 23.55 -9.19 16.97
N LEU A 95 23.95 -8.63 15.82
CA LEU A 95 23.32 -8.86 14.51
C LEU A 95 24.28 -9.50 13.51
N PHE A 96 25.58 -9.22 13.65
CA PHE A 96 26.63 -9.64 12.74
C PHE A 96 27.84 -10.16 13.51
N ASP A 97 28.41 -11.24 13.00
CA ASP A 97 29.60 -11.91 13.49
C ASP A 97 30.50 -12.37 12.32
N ASP A 98 31.54 -13.13 12.62
CA ASP A 98 32.45 -13.65 11.60
C ASP A 98 31.85 -14.79 10.77
N GLU A 99 30.79 -15.46 11.23
CA GLU A 99 30.07 -16.52 10.50
C GLU A 99 28.92 -16.00 9.63
N THR A 100 28.59 -14.72 9.73
CA THR A 100 27.53 -14.07 8.96
C THR A 100 27.70 -14.31 7.47
N PHE A 101 26.67 -14.82 6.81
CA PHE A 101 26.71 -15.15 5.39
C PHE A 101 26.73 -13.90 4.50
N VAL A 102 27.57 -13.92 3.47
CA VAL A 102 27.74 -12.82 2.51
C VAL A 102 27.70 -13.39 1.09
N ARG A 103 26.75 -12.92 0.29
CA ARG A 103 26.80 -13.08 -1.17
C ARG A 103 27.65 -11.98 -1.78
N PRO A 104 28.42 -12.25 -2.85
CA PRO A 104 29.10 -11.19 -3.59
C PRO A 104 28.08 -10.18 -4.11
N PHE A 105 28.33 -8.90 -3.88
CA PHE A 105 27.44 -7.83 -4.32
C PHE A 105 27.19 -7.90 -5.83
N SER A 106 25.92 -7.91 -6.20
CA SER A 106 25.43 -7.80 -7.56
C SER A 106 24.33 -6.73 -7.63
N PHE A 107 24.37 -5.90 -8.68
CA PHE A 107 23.29 -4.95 -8.96
C PHE A 107 22.06 -5.70 -9.48
N ASN A 108 20.89 -5.40 -8.92
CA ASN A 108 19.62 -5.94 -9.38
C ASN A 108 19.09 -5.09 -10.55
N ASP A 109 19.31 -5.56 -11.78
CA ASP A 109 18.85 -4.88 -12.98
C ASP A 109 17.40 -5.27 -13.34
N TYR A 110 16.47 -4.35 -13.07
CA TYR A 110 15.05 -4.51 -13.38
C TYR A 110 14.64 -3.98 -14.77
N THR A 111 15.57 -3.50 -15.59
CA THR A 111 15.23 -2.86 -16.88
C THR A 111 14.61 -3.80 -17.92
N ASN A 112 14.76 -5.11 -17.74
CA ASN A 112 14.13 -6.11 -18.61
C ASN A 112 12.77 -6.60 -18.11
N GLN A 113 12.37 -6.25 -16.89
CA GLN A 113 11.10 -6.71 -16.33
C GLN A 113 9.91 -6.02 -17.01
N PHE A 114 8.86 -6.81 -17.26
CA PHE A 114 7.59 -6.27 -17.73
C PHE A 114 6.75 -5.79 -16.55
N VAL A 115 6.38 -4.51 -16.56
CA VAL A 115 5.60 -3.89 -15.49
C VAL A 115 4.12 -3.87 -15.88
N ILE A 116 3.29 -4.50 -15.04
CA ILE A 116 1.84 -4.55 -15.21
C ILE A 116 1.19 -3.63 -14.19
N SER A 117 0.49 -2.62 -14.68
CA SER A 117 -0.39 -1.76 -13.90
C SER A 117 -1.69 -1.50 -14.67
N TYR A 118 -2.64 -0.80 -14.06
CA TYR A 118 -3.87 -0.40 -14.74
C TYR A 118 -4.35 0.98 -14.26
N PRO A 119 -5.00 1.78 -15.12
CA PRO A 119 -5.38 3.16 -14.82
C PRO A 119 -6.59 3.21 -13.89
N ALA A 120 -6.37 3.09 -12.58
CA ALA A 120 -7.41 2.92 -11.57
C ALA A 120 -8.39 4.10 -11.53
N GLN A 121 -7.88 5.33 -11.66
CA GLN A 121 -8.72 6.53 -11.70
C GLN A 121 -9.64 6.55 -12.93
N LEU A 122 -9.14 6.08 -14.09
CA LEU A 122 -9.93 6.01 -15.32
C LEU A 122 -11.00 4.91 -15.23
N VAL A 123 -10.66 3.73 -14.70
CA VAL A 123 -11.60 2.63 -14.46
C VAL A 123 -12.72 3.10 -13.54
N MET A 124 -12.40 3.71 -12.39
CA MET A 124 -13.39 4.23 -11.46
C MET A 124 -14.25 5.34 -12.08
N GLY A 125 -13.66 6.21 -12.91
CA GLY A 125 -14.40 7.24 -13.64
C GLY A 125 -15.49 6.64 -14.54
N HIS A 126 -15.19 5.55 -15.24
CA HIS A 126 -16.18 4.85 -16.08
C HIS A 126 -17.23 4.09 -15.28
N ILE A 127 -16.88 3.51 -14.14
CA ILE A 127 -17.85 2.90 -13.22
C ILE A 127 -18.78 3.99 -12.70
N LYS A 128 -18.25 5.12 -12.22
CA LYS A 128 -19.05 6.26 -11.76
C LYS A 128 -20.02 6.75 -12.84
N GLN A 129 -19.57 6.89 -14.08
CA GLN A 129 -20.42 7.28 -15.22
C GLN A 129 -21.60 6.32 -15.38
N MET A 130 -21.38 5.00 -15.32
CA MET A 130 -22.46 4.01 -15.38
C MET A 130 -23.50 4.21 -14.28
N TYR A 131 -23.08 4.39 -13.02
CA TYR A 131 -24.02 4.60 -11.90
C TYR A 131 -24.81 5.89 -12.07
N GLN A 132 -24.16 6.97 -12.54
CA GLN A 132 -24.84 8.24 -12.78
C GLN A 132 -25.88 8.12 -13.90
N THR A 133 -25.55 7.44 -15.00
CA THR A 133 -26.47 7.21 -16.12
C THR A 133 -27.68 6.37 -15.67
N VAL A 134 -27.44 5.24 -15.02
CA VAL A 134 -28.52 4.36 -14.54
C VAL A 134 -29.37 5.05 -13.47
N GLY A 135 -28.74 5.78 -12.53
CA GLY A 135 -29.44 6.48 -11.46
C GLY A 135 -30.37 7.60 -11.97
N VAL A 136 -29.99 8.31 -13.02
CA VAL A 136 -30.85 9.33 -13.65
C VAL A 136 -32.02 8.70 -14.40
N GLN A 137 -31.78 7.58 -15.08
CA GLN A 137 -32.78 6.92 -15.93
C GLN A 137 -33.79 6.09 -15.13
N SER A 138 -33.36 5.47 -14.04
CA SER A 138 -34.13 4.52 -13.23
C SER A 138 -34.22 4.96 -11.77
N PHE A 139 -34.61 6.22 -11.54
CA PHE A 139 -34.65 6.80 -10.19
C PHE A 139 -35.79 6.27 -9.29
N ARG A 140 -36.78 5.56 -9.86
CA ARG A 140 -37.99 5.08 -9.14
C ARG A 140 -38.02 3.58 -8.84
N GLY A 141 -37.06 2.81 -9.35
CA GLY A 141 -37.06 1.36 -9.25
C GLY A 141 -35.83 0.77 -9.92
N LEU A 142 -35.67 -0.55 -9.81
CA LEU A 142 -34.58 -1.22 -10.52
C LEU A 142 -34.77 -1.04 -12.03
N PRO A 143 -33.69 -0.81 -12.80
CA PRO A 143 -33.83 -0.76 -14.25
C PRO A 143 -34.32 -2.13 -14.73
N PRO A 144 -35.37 -2.17 -15.56
CA PRO A 144 -35.73 -3.39 -16.25
C PRO A 144 -34.54 -3.95 -17.01
N LYS A 145 -34.36 -5.27 -17.04
CA LYS A 145 -33.26 -5.92 -17.74
C LYS A 145 -33.26 -5.62 -19.24
N TYR A 146 -34.42 -5.27 -19.81
CA TYR A 146 -34.51 -4.79 -21.20
C TYR A 146 -34.04 -3.33 -21.39
N VAL A 147 -33.85 -2.55 -20.32
CA VAL A 147 -33.09 -1.29 -20.36
C VAL A 147 -31.62 -1.54 -20.68
N TYR A 148 -31.10 -2.75 -20.46
CA TYR A 148 -29.79 -3.18 -20.97
C TYR A 148 -29.87 -3.87 -22.36
N ARG A 149 -31.07 -4.01 -22.96
CA ARG A 149 -31.30 -4.75 -24.23
C ARG A 149 -32.08 -3.93 -25.27
N GLY A 150 -31.35 -3.28 -26.16
CA GLY A 150 -31.62 -3.18 -27.61
C GLY A 150 -32.87 -2.48 -28.18
N GLU A 151 -34.01 -2.36 -27.50
CA GLU A 151 -35.21 -1.77 -28.15
C GLU A 151 -35.38 -0.27 -27.89
N THR A 152 -34.81 0.24 -26.80
CA THR A 152 -34.75 1.67 -26.43
C THR A 152 -33.52 1.97 -25.56
N LEU A 153 -32.34 1.50 -25.95
CA LEU A 153 -31.10 1.89 -25.24
C LEU A 153 -30.78 3.36 -25.54
N PRO A 154 -30.34 4.14 -24.54
CA PRO A 154 -29.37 5.19 -24.82
C PRO A 154 -28.11 4.49 -25.39
N GLU A 155 -27.70 4.85 -26.60
CA GLU A 155 -26.52 4.33 -27.31
C GLU A 155 -25.26 4.21 -26.42
N GLU A 156 -25.17 5.09 -25.42
CA GLU A 156 -24.11 5.17 -24.42
C GLU A 156 -23.99 3.94 -23.50
N LEU A 157 -25.10 3.31 -23.08
CA LEU A 157 -25.08 2.16 -22.16
C LEU A 157 -24.70 0.86 -22.88
N GLN A 158 -25.15 0.67 -24.13
CA GLN A 158 -24.73 -0.46 -24.95
C GLN A 158 -23.23 -0.42 -25.20
N GLY A 159 -22.71 0.74 -25.61
CA GLY A 159 -21.28 0.92 -25.84
C GLY A 159 -20.47 0.63 -24.58
N TRP A 160 -20.97 0.99 -23.39
CA TRP A 160 -20.34 0.63 -22.12
C TRP A 160 -20.29 -0.89 -21.90
N LEU A 161 -21.40 -1.61 -22.13
CA LEU A 161 -21.44 -3.07 -21.99
C LEU A 161 -20.48 -3.76 -22.97
N ASP A 162 -20.37 -3.26 -24.20
CA ASP A 162 -19.47 -3.83 -25.22
C ASP A 162 -17.99 -3.59 -24.88
N ASP A 163 -17.67 -2.43 -24.29
CA ASP A 163 -16.32 -2.06 -23.89
C ASP A 163 -15.86 -2.79 -22.62
N VAL A 164 -16.78 -3.02 -21.66
CA VAL A 164 -16.47 -3.55 -20.32
C VAL A 164 -16.73 -5.06 -20.21
N GLY A 165 -17.75 -5.58 -20.90
CA GLY A 165 -18.16 -6.99 -20.90
C GLY A 165 -17.24 -7.88 -21.71
N LEU A 166 -15.99 -7.97 -21.25
CA LEU A 166 -14.90 -8.70 -21.89
C LEU A 166 -14.84 -10.13 -21.34
N PRO A 167 -15.14 -11.16 -22.15
CA PRO A 167 -14.80 -12.54 -21.80
C PRO A 167 -13.29 -12.62 -21.62
N TRP A 168 -12.84 -13.15 -20.48
CA TRP A 168 -11.43 -13.15 -20.10
C TRP A 168 -10.93 -14.56 -19.83
N ASP A 169 -9.83 -14.93 -20.47
CA ASP A 169 -9.21 -16.26 -20.40
C ASP A 169 -7.68 -16.15 -20.55
N ALA A 170 -6.95 -17.24 -20.31
CA ALA A 170 -5.49 -17.23 -20.33
C ALA A 170 -4.93 -16.90 -21.72
N ARG A 171 -5.66 -17.25 -22.80
CA ARG A 171 -5.27 -16.92 -24.18
C ARG A 171 -5.29 -15.42 -24.43
N ARG A 172 -6.36 -14.73 -24.04
CA ARG A 172 -6.50 -13.27 -24.18
C ARG A 172 -5.51 -12.52 -23.31
N ALA A 173 -5.29 -13.01 -22.10
CA ALA A 173 -4.30 -12.45 -21.18
C ALA A 173 -2.87 -12.55 -21.77
N ARG A 174 -2.48 -13.71 -22.34
CA ARG A 174 -1.20 -13.88 -23.07
C ARG A 174 -1.07 -12.93 -24.26
N ALA A 175 -2.11 -12.83 -25.09
CA ALA A 175 -2.09 -11.98 -26.27
C ALA A 175 -1.90 -10.49 -25.91
N LEU A 176 -2.62 -10.01 -24.89
CA LEU A 176 -2.47 -8.65 -24.41
C LEU A 176 -1.11 -8.41 -23.77
N ARG A 177 -0.63 -9.35 -22.93
CA ARG A 177 0.70 -9.29 -22.33
C ARG A 177 1.78 -9.10 -23.40
N GLN A 178 1.77 -9.93 -24.44
CA GLN A 178 2.76 -9.82 -25.52
C GLN A 178 2.67 -8.47 -26.25
N GLN A 179 1.45 -7.99 -26.55
CA GLN A 179 1.24 -6.69 -27.16
C GLN A 179 1.83 -5.54 -26.31
N LEU A 180 1.69 -5.61 -24.99
CA LEU A 180 2.20 -4.59 -24.08
C LEU A 180 3.73 -4.67 -23.92
N ILE A 181 4.31 -5.87 -23.90
CA ILE A 181 5.77 -6.05 -23.91
C ILE A 181 6.37 -5.44 -25.19
N ASP A 182 5.80 -5.75 -26.35
CA ASP A 182 6.27 -5.22 -27.64
C ASP A 182 6.20 -3.68 -27.64
N ALA A 183 5.15 -3.10 -27.04
CA ALA A 183 5.01 -1.66 -26.90
C ALA A 183 6.05 -1.05 -25.95
N GLN A 184 6.30 -1.67 -24.79
CA GLN A 184 7.31 -1.24 -23.81
C GLN A 184 8.72 -1.25 -24.43
N GLN A 185 9.07 -2.31 -25.17
CA GLN A 185 10.39 -2.46 -25.79
C GLN A 185 10.64 -1.49 -26.95
N GLN A 186 9.61 -1.09 -27.69
CA GLN A 186 9.75 -0.14 -28.80
C GLN A 186 9.99 1.31 -28.35
N GLY A 187 10.13 1.57 -27.04
CA GLY A 187 10.21 2.93 -26.49
C GLY A 187 8.93 3.73 -26.73
N GLY A 188 7.85 3.06 -27.14
CA GLY A 188 6.53 3.66 -27.20
C GLY A 188 6.05 3.82 -25.77
N THR A 189 6.29 5.00 -25.18
CA THR A 189 5.57 5.47 -24.00
C THR A 189 4.09 5.12 -24.19
N SER A 190 3.57 4.09 -23.51
CA SER A 190 2.25 3.49 -23.68
C SER A 190 1.42 4.14 -24.80
N ALA A 191 1.67 3.75 -26.06
CA ALA A 191 0.90 4.30 -27.17
C ALA A 191 -0.56 3.85 -27.01
N VAL A 192 -1.41 4.75 -26.49
CA VAL A 192 -2.87 4.82 -26.66
C VAL A 192 -3.75 3.89 -25.78
N ILE A 193 -3.23 3.02 -24.91
CA ILE A 193 -4.09 2.16 -24.06
C ILE A 193 -4.15 2.70 -22.62
N GLY A 194 -5.15 3.53 -22.33
CA GLY A 194 -5.55 3.86 -20.94
C GLY A 194 -4.99 5.14 -20.32
N VAL A 195 -4.33 6.03 -21.09
CA VAL A 195 -3.98 7.37 -20.59
C VAL A 195 -5.26 8.19 -20.42
N PRO A 196 -5.49 8.85 -19.27
CA PRO A 196 -6.59 9.80 -19.12
C PRO A 196 -6.47 10.88 -20.19
N THR A 197 -7.39 10.87 -21.15
CA THR A 197 -7.58 11.97 -22.10
C THR A 197 -8.68 12.86 -21.54
N ALA A 198 -8.67 14.15 -21.88
CA ALA A 198 -9.72 15.09 -21.47
C ALA A 198 -11.14 14.63 -21.86
N THR A 199 -11.27 13.70 -22.81
CA THR A 199 -12.51 12.99 -23.10
C THR A 199 -12.21 11.51 -23.35
N PRO A 200 -12.49 10.62 -22.37
CA PRO A 200 -12.30 9.19 -22.52
C PRO A 200 -13.07 8.64 -23.74
N THR A 201 -12.40 7.90 -24.61
CA THR A 201 -13.02 7.22 -25.76
C THR A 201 -13.45 5.79 -25.40
N PRO A 202 -14.35 5.15 -26.17
CA PRO A 202 -14.67 3.73 -26.00
C PRO A 202 -13.43 2.83 -26.05
N ALA A 203 -12.48 3.13 -26.95
CA ALA A 203 -11.21 2.43 -27.04
C ALA A 203 -10.38 2.55 -25.74
N ASN A 204 -10.33 3.75 -25.13
CA ASN A 204 -9.63 3.96 -23.85
C ASN A 204 -10.29 3.20 -22.70
N ARG A 205 -11.63 3.13 -22.68
CA ARG A 205 -12.39 2.37 -21.68
C ARG A 205 -12.07 0.88 -21.79
N ARG A 206 -12.21 0.30 -22.98
CA ARG A 206 -11.92 -1.12 -23.25
C ARG A 206 -10.49 -1.47 -22.86
N ALA A 207 -9.54 -0.64 -23.27
CA ALA A 207 -8.12 -0.72 -22.90
C ALA A 207 -7.89 -0.76 -21.38
N ALA A 208 -8.51 0.16 -20.63
CA ALA A 208 -8.38 0.24 -19.18
C ALA A 208 -8.88 -1.04 -18.48
N PHE A 209 -10.05 -1.55 -18.89
CA PHE A 209 -10.60 -2.80 -18.35
C PHE A 209 -9.79 -4.04 -18.75
N GLN A 210 -9.22 -4.08 -19.95
CA GLN A 210 -8.29 -5.13 -20.38
C GLN A 210 -7.03 -5.18 -19.50
N LYS A 211 -6.44 -4.03 -19.18
CA LYS A 211 -5.28 -3.94 -18.27
C LYS A 211 -5.66 -4.32 -16.84
N MET A 212 -6.82 -3.89 -16.36
CA MET A 212 -7.34 -4.30 -15.04
C MET A 212 -7.51 -5.82 -14.94
N LEU A 213 -8.09 -6.46 -15.96
CA LEU A 213 -8.22 -7.91 -15.99
C LEU A 213 -6.88 -8.63 -16.07
N LEU A 214 -5.91 -8.11 -16.84
CA LEU A 214 -4.56 -8.65 -16.90
C LEU A 214 -3.85 -8.54 -15.54
N PHE A 215 -3.95 -7.41 -14.87
CA PHE A 215 -3.39 -7.18 -13.54
C PHE A 215 -3.92 -8.20 -12.52
N HIS A 216 -5.23 -8.47 -12.53
CA HIS A 216 -5.89 -9.42 -11.62
C HIS A 216 -5.85 -10.89 -12.08
N SER A 217 -5.27 -11.18 -13.26
CA SER A 217 -5.07 -12.57 -13.72
C SER A 217 -3.92 -13.22 -12.95
N PRO A 218 -3.88 -14.55 -12.74
CA PRO A 218 -2.66 -15.23 -12.27
C PRO A 218 -1.44 -14.91 -13.15
N PHE A 219 -0.23 -15.08 -12.62
CA PHE A 219 0.99 -14.98 -13.45
C PHE A 219 0.92 -16.00 -14.59
N ILE A 220 1.26 -15.54 -15.78
CA ILE A 220 0.96 -16.24 -17.02
C ILE A 220 2.21 -16.93 -17.54
N ASP A 221 2.16 -18.25 -17.70
CA ASP A 221 3.19 -18.99 -18.43
C ASP A 221 3.11 -18.60 -19.92
N PRO A 222 4.11 -17.91 -20.48
CA PRO A 222 4.10 -17.49 -21.88
C PRO A 222 4.18 -18.67 -22.86
N SER A 223 4.65 -19.83 -22.40
CA SER A 223 4.79 -21.05 -23.20
C SER A 223 3.53 -21.92 -23.22
N SER A 224 2.60 -21.71 -22.29
CA SER A 224 1.37 -22.49 -22.19
C SER A 224 0.42 -22.24 -23.38
N THR A 225 -0.25 -23.31 -23.82
CA THR A 225 -1.29 -23.26 -24.87
C THR A 225 -2.71 -23.36 -24.32
N ASP A 226 -2.87 -23.60 -23.01
CA ASP A 226 -4.17 -23.80 -22.36
C ASP A 226 -5.01 -22.53 -22.39
N THR A 227 -6.30 -22.67 -22.66
CA THR A 227 -7.23 -21.54 -22.65
C THR A 227 -7.59 -21.09 -21.25
N ASP A 228 -7.54 -21.99 -20.29
CA ASP A 228 -7.97 -21.75 -18.93
C ASP A 228 -6.79 -21.30 -18.07
N PHE A 229 -7.08 -20.56 -17.00
CA PHE A 229 -6.07 -20.25 -16.00
C PHE A 229 -5.73 -21.50 -15.23
N VAL A 230 -4.52 -22.02 -15.45
CA VAL A 230 -3.99 -23.15 -14.69
C VAL A 230 -3.43 -22.61 -13.37
N ALA A 231 -3.75 -23.27 -12.25
CA ALA A 231 -3.15 -22.92 -10.98
C ALA A 231 -1.62 -23.01 -11.10
N PRO A 232 -0.86 -22.02 -10.60
CA PRO A 232 0.59 -22.15 -10.56
C PRO A 232 0.96 -23.43 -9.76
N PRO A 233 2.08 -24.09 -10.07
CA PRO A 233 2.58 -25.18 -9.25
C PRO A 233 2.71 -24.70 -7.80
N ASN A 234 2.49 -25.59 -6.83
CA ASN A 234 2.65 -25.27 -5.42
C ASN A 234 4.02 -24.61 -5.21
N PRO A 235 4.10 -23.50 -4.47
CA PRO A 235 5.38 -22.89 -4.14
C PRO A 235 6.25 -23.94 -3.43
N PRO A 236 7.59 -23.82 -3.53
CA PRO A 236 8.46 -24.64 -2.70
C PRO A 236 8.06 -24.50 -1.22
N PRO A 237 8.22 -25.55 -0.40
CA PRO A 237 7.96 -25.44 1.03
C PRO A 237 8.78 -24.28 1.59
N LEU A 238 8.16 -23.48 2.45
CA LEU A 238 8.86 -22.39 3.13
C LEU A 238 9.98 -22.99 3.99
N PRO A 239 11.13 -22.32 4.15
CA PRO A 239 12.13 -22.73 5.13
C PRO A 239 11.47 -22.76 6.53
N GLU A 240 11.74 -23.81 7.32
CA GLU A 240 11.10 -24.00 8.63
C GLU A 240 12.10 -24.05 9.79
N THR A 241 13.36 -24.42 9.53
CA THR A 241 14.39 -24.54 10.56
C THR A 241 15.44 -23.44 10.46
N GLU A 242 16.10 -23.09 11.57
CA GLU A 242 17.23 -22.14 11.57
C GLU A 242 18.32 -22.52 10.54
N GLY A 243 18.55 -23.82 10.34
CA GLY A 243 19.48 -24.32 9.33
C GLY A 243 19.06 -23.98 7.90
N ASP A 244 17.75 -24.06 7.61
CA ASP A 244 17.20 -23.69 6.30
C ASP A 244 17.29 -22.17 6.04
N PHE A 245 17.27 -21.36 7.11
CA PHE A 245 17.37 -19.91 7.02
C PHE A 245 18.80 -19.37 7.00
N LYS A 246 19.81 -20.20 7.29
CA LYS A 246 21.21 -19.76 7.46
C LYS A 246 21.74 -18.96 6.26
N GLU A 247 21.33 -19.34 5.05
CA GLU A 247 21.76 -18.70 3.81
C GLU A 247 20.63 -17.90 3.14
N THR A 248 19.45 -17.76 3.76
CA THR A 248 18.30 -17.09 3.16
C THR A 248 18.51 -15.57 3.05
N LEU A 249 19.03 -14.95 4.11
CA LEU A 249 19.41 -13.53 4.14
C LEU A 249 20.92 -13.40 4.22
N ASP A 250 21.52 -12.71 3.23
CA ASP A 250 22.92 -12.31 3.32
C ASP A 250 23.10 -10.94 3.97
N PHE A 251 24.33 -10.62 4.37
CA PHE A 251 24.72 -9.35 4.99
C PHE A 251 24.14 -8.11 4.29
N HIS A 252 24.14 -8.05 2.96
CA HIS A 252 23.62 -6.89 2.22
C HIS A 252 22.09 -6.75 2.36
N GLN A 253 21.38 -7.88 2.31
CA GLN A 253 19.93 -7.90 2.50
C GLN A 253 19.56 -7.54 3.94
N ALA A 254 20.33 -8.04 4.92
CA ALA A 254 20.15 -7.72 6.32
C ALA A 254 20.32 -6.22 6.60
N ILE A 255 21.41 -5.58 6.15
CA ILE A 255 21.57 -4.12 6.31
C ILE A 255 20.52 -3.32 5.52
N ALA A 256 20.09 -3.79 4.35
CA ALA A 256 19.06 -3.11 3.55
C ALA A 256 17.70 -3.09 4.27
N SER A 257 17.37 -4.17 4.99
CA SER A 257 16.16 -4.29 5.82
C SER A 257 16.14 -3.28 6.99
N LEU A 258 17.31 -2.90 7.52
CA LEU A 258 17.42 -1.90 8.57
C LEU A 258 17.00 -0.49 8.12
N GLY A 259 16.87 -0.26 6.81
CA GLY A 259 16.43 1.03 6.27
C GLY A 259 15.03 1.46 6.71
N ASP A 260 14.21 0.54 7.24
CA ASP A 260 12.89 0.84 7.80
C ASP A 260 12.96 1.35 9.26
N TYR A 261 14.17 1.36 9.83
CA TYR A 261 14.46 1.73 11.20
C TYR A 261 15.56 2.82 11.28
N PRO A 262 15.28 4.07 10.84
CA PRO A 262 16.27 5.16 10.87
C PRO A 262 16.96 5.42 12.21
N PRO A 263 16.30 5.29 13.38
CA PRO A 263 16.99 5.36 14.66
C PRO A 263 18.05 4.26 14.81
N ILE A 264 17.75 3.03 14.39
CA ILE A 264 18.69 1.89 14.49
C ILE A 264 19.85 2.06 13.52
N MET A 265 19.63 2.56 12.30
CA MET A 265 20.71 2.88 11.37
C MET A 265 21.75 3.84 11.96
N ARG A 266 21.31 4.85 12.74
CA ARG A 266 22.21 5.77 13.44
C ARG A 266 23.01 5.09 14.55
N HIS A 267 22.36 4.20 15.31
CA HIS A 267 23.05 3.42 16.35
C HIS A 267 24.10 2.46 15.77
N LEU A 268 23.87 1.97 14.55
CA LEU A 268 24.76 1.06 13.85
C LEU A 268 25.80 1.77 12.98
N GLY A 269 25.79 3.11 12.89
CA GLY A 269 26.72 3.86 12.05
C GLY A 269 26.48 3.74 10.54
N LEU A 270 25.29 3.29 10.13
CA LEU A 270 24.85 3.26 8.72
C LEU A 270 24.33 4.63 8.26
N VAL A 271 23.92 5.47 9.21
CA VAL A 271 23.62 6.90 9.00
C VAL A 271 24.43 7.72 10.00
N ILE A 272 25.16 8.72 9.49
CA ILE A 272 26.03 9.58 10.30
C ILE A 272 25.61 11.03 10.10
N ASP A 273 25.18 11.70 11.17
CA ASP A 273 24.76 13.09 11.09
C ASP A 273 25.95 14.04 11.31
N LEU A 274 26.08 15.02 10.41
CA LEU A 274 27.10 16.05 10.32
C LEU A 274 26.47 17.44 10.38
N GLU A 275 27.21 18.41 10.89
CA GLU A 275 26.86 19.83 10.84
C GLU A 275 28.00 20.63 10.20
N ILE A 276 27.64 21.66 9.43
CA ILE A 276 28.55 22.67 8.89
C ILE A 276 27.94 24.06 9.08
N LEU A 277 28.76 25.11 9.15
CA LEU A 277 28.23 26.47 9.24
C LEU A 277 27.60 26.85 7.90
N GLN A 278 26.44 27.50 7.92
CA GLN A 278 25.79 27.93 6.68
C GLN A 278 26.63 28.93 5.88
N SER A 279 27.46 29.72 6.57
CA SER A 279 28.40 30.65 5.96
C SER A 279 29.54 29.97 5.19
N GLU A 280 29.81 28.69 5.47
CA GLU A 280 30.85 27.91 4.78
C GLU A 280 30.34 27.27 3.49
N ILE A 281 29.02 27.21 3.29
CA ILE A 281 28.42 26.72 2.04
C ILE A 281 28.54 27.82 0.97
N PRO A 282 29.26 27.58 -0.15
CA PRO A 282 29.46 28.59 -1.19
C PRO A 282 28.13 29.09 -1.78
N PRO A 283 27.96 30.40 -2.08
CA PRO A 283 26.71 30.97 -2.58
C PRO A 283 26.12 30.27 -3.81
N ASN A 284 27.00 29.86 -4.74
CA ASN A 284 26.62 29.28 -6.04
C ASN A 284 26.80 27.75 -6.09
N ALA A 285 27.08 27.10 -4.95
CA ALA A 285 27.17 25.65 -4.90
C ALA A 285 25.79 25.04 -5.13
N THR A 286 25.73 23.99 -5.96
CA THR A 286 24.49 23.29 -6.29
C THR A 286 24.54 21.81 -5.96
N ARG A 287 25.73 21.28 -5.69
CA ARG A 287 25.93 19.88 -5.32
C ARG A 287 26.91 19.76 -4.17
N VAL A 288 26.69 18.75 -3.34
CA VAL A 288 27.51 18.41 -2.18
C VAL A 288 27.84 16.92 -2.21
N GLN A 289 29.05 16.56 -1.80
CA GLN A 289 29.45 15.17 -1.52
C GLN A 289 30.23 15.13 -0.21
N VAL A 290 30.35 13.95 0.38
CA VAL A 290 31.13 13.75 1.61
C VAL A 290 32.19 12.69 1.37
N ILE A 291 33.44 13.03 1.69
CA ILE A 291 34.60 12.14 1.60
C ILE A 291 35.05 11.83 3.03
N PRO A 292 34.94 10.58 3.51
CA PRO A 292 35.45 10.20 4.81
C PRO A 292 36.98 10.14 4.80
N GLU A 293 37.60 10.50 5.92
CA GLU A 293 39.03 10.27 6.12
C GLU A 293 39.29 9.14 7.12
N TRP A 294 39.57 7.97 6.58
CA TRP A 294 39.81 6.76 7.34
C TRP A 294 40.77 5.81 6.60
N ILE A 295 41.23 4.77 7.31
CA ILE A 295 42.09 3.74 6.74
C ILE A 295 41.40 2.41 7.00
N SER A 296 40.99 1.73 5.93
CA SER A 296 40.37 0.42 6.04
C SER A 296 41.39 -0.65 6.44
N ALA A 297 40.95 -1.63 7.21
CA ALA A 297 41.75 -2.80 7.56
C ALA A 297 42.11 -3.65 6.34
N LEU A 298 41.37 -3.53 5.23
CA LEU A 298 41.65 -4.19 3.95
C LEU A 298 42.65 -3.44 3.05
N GLY A 299 43.11 -2.25 3.45
CA GLY A 299 44.06 -1.46 2.68
C GLY A 299 43.60 -1.22 1.23
N ALA A 300 44.42 -1.59 0.26
CA ALA A 300 44.16 -1.36 -1.17
C ALA A 300 42.98 -2.16 -1.76
N ALA A 301 42.45 -3.15 -1.03
CA ALA A 301 41.25 -3.89 -1.43
C ALA A 301 39.94 -3.18 -1.02
N SER A 302 40.04 -1.99 -0.41
CA SER A 302 38.91 -1.13 -0.09
C SER A 302 38.90 0.10 -0.97
N THR A 303 37.71 0.45 -1.48
CA THR A 303 37.48 1.69 -2.24
C THR A 303 36.33 2.47 -1.64
N ASP A 304 36.51 3.78 -1.47
CA ASP A 304 35.43 4.69 -1.11
C ASP A 304 34.83 5.33 -2.37
N GLN A 305 33.51 5.36 -2.47
CA GLN A 305 32.79 6.05 -3.53
C GLN A 305 31.85 7.09 -2.93
N SER A 306 32.18 8.37 -3.13
CA SER A 306 31.36 9.48 -2.64
C SER A 306 30.48 10.01 -3.77
N ASN A 307 29.16 9.92 -3.61
CA ASN A 307 28.20 10.41 -4.59
C ASN A 307 27.95 11.90 -4.42
N TRP A 308 27.68 12.60 -5.53
CA TRP A 308 27.16 13.96 -5.48
C TRP A 308 25.66 13.93 -5.20
N THR A 309 25.19 14.88 -4.40
CA THR A 309 23.77 15.16 -4.20
C THR A 309 23.50 16.60 -4.57
N ALA A 310 22.58 16.82 -5.51
CA ALA A 310 22.08 18.14 -5.83
C ALA A 310 21.25 18.68 -4.66
N PHE A 311 21.42 19.95 -4.32
CA PHE A 311 20.71 20.57 -3.19
C PHE A 311 20.17 21.96 -3.54
N VAL A 312 19.11 22.35 -2.84
CA VAL A 312 18.57 23.72 -2.85
C VAL A 312 18.83 24.38 -1.51
N ARG A 313 19.13 25.68 -1.55
CA ARG A 313 19.30 26.52 -0.35
C ARG A 313 18.62 27.86 -0.54
N GLU A 314 17.32 27.90 -0.28
CA GLU A 314 16.50 29.11 -0.36
C GLU A 314 15.60 29.23 0.87
N ASN A 315 15.30 30.45 1.32
CA ASN A 315 14.35 30.71 2.42
C ASN A 315 14.65 29.94 3.73
N GLY A 316 15.94 29.76 4.07
CA GLY A 316 16.37 29.02 5.27
C GLY A 316 16.35 27.49 5.12
N ARG A 317 16.16 26.99 3.90
CA ARG A 317 16.15 25.55 3.58
C ARG A 317 17.51 25.04 3.18
N PHE A 318 17.72 23.75 3.38
CA PHE A 318 18.87 23.00 2.88
C PHE A 318 18.41 21.56 2.63
N ALA A 319 17.96 21.26 1.41
CA ALA A 319 17.30 20.00 1.07
C ALA A 319 17.80 19.48 -0.28
N ALA A 320 17.63 18.19 -0.56
CA ALA A 320 17.91 17.63 -1.88
C ALA A 320 17.07 18.33 -2.96
N ALA A 321 17.68 18.65 -4.09
CA ALA A 321 17.02 19.33 -5.20
C ALA A 321 16.27 18.34 -6.09
N SER A 322 15.11 18.73 -6.61
CA SER A 322 14.42 17.98 -7.66
C SER A 322 15.23 18.01 -8.97
N ARG A 323 15.21 16.89 -9.70
CA ARG A 323 15.84 16.77 -11.02
C ARG A 323 15.26 17.76 -12.04
N THR A 324 13.98 18.08 -11.93
CA THR A 324 13.26 18.99 -12.84
C THR A 324 12.64 20.15 -12.08
N PRO A 325 13.40 21.21 -11.77
CA PRO A 325 12.96 22.31 -10.89
C PRO A 325 11.71 23.07 -11.38
N ASP A 326 11.45 23.12 -12.68
CA ASP A 326 10.27 23.81 -13.23
C ASP A 326 8.96 23.04 -12.96
N THR A 327 9.05 21.72 -12.79
CA THR A 327 7.92 20.83 -12.48
C THR A 327 8.38 19.76 -11.49
N PRO A 328 8.71 20.15 -10.25
CA PRO A 328 9.37 19.26 -9.31
C PRO A 328 8.43 18.15 -8.87
N LEU A 329 8.91 16.91 -8.77
CA LEU A 329 8.13 15.81 -8.16
C LEU A 329 8.13 15.93 -6.64
N VAL A 330 9.26 16.36 -6.10
CA VAL A 330 9.43 16.64 -4.67
C VAL A 330 9.80 18.11 -4.53
N ASP A 331 9.01 18.84 -3.74
CA ASP A 331 9.28 20.22 -3.40
C ASP A 331 8.91 20.47 -1.93
N ASP A 332 9.71 21.27 -1.23
CA ASP A 332 9.55 21.53 0.20
C ASP A 332 9.53 20.27 1.08
N GLY A 333 10.22 19.20 0.64
CA GLY A 333 10.20 17.91 1.33
C GLY A 333 8.87 17.16 1.22
N LEU A 334 7.97 17.63 0.33
CA LEU A 334 6.68 17.00 0.04
C LEU A 334 6.62 16.54 -1.40
N LEU A 335 5.83 15.50 -1.64
CA LEU A 335 5.45 15.14 -2.99
C LEU A 335 4.46 16.17 -3.54
N THR A 336 4.70 16.67 -4.75
CA THR A 336 3.84 17.67 -5.39
C THR A 336 2.57 17.00 -5.92
N LEU A 337 1.50 17.04 -5.13
CA LEU A 337 0.21 16.41 -5.44
C LEU A 337 -0.59 17.11 -6.55
N ASN A 338 -0.01 17.21 -7.74
CA ASN A 338 -0.64 17.76 -8.93
C ASN A 338 -1.90 16.92 -9.30
N PRO A 339 -3.10 17.52 -9.36
CA PRO A 339 -4.35 16.79 -9.68
C PRO A 339 -4.39 16.11 -11.06
N ASN A 340 -3.48 16.45 -11.98
CA ASN A 340 -3.35 15.75 -13.26
C ASN A 340 -2.61 14.41 -13.11
N ARG A 341 -1.76 14.28 -12.09
CA ARG A 341 -0.97 13.07 -11.80
C ARG A 341 -1.56 12.26 -10.65
N TYR A 342 -2.12 12.92 -9.64
CA TYR A 342 -2.63 12.27 -8.44
C TYR A 342 -4.14 12.39 -8.30
N GLY A 343 -4.76 11.33 -7.78
CA GLY A 343 -6.19 11.26 -7.49
C GLY A 343 -6.46 10.74 -6.10
N LEU A 344 -7.58 11.13 -5.49
CA LEU A 344 -8.04 10.62 -4.21
C LEU A 344 -9.31 9.77 -4.42
N MET A 345 -9.37 8.59 -3.81
CA MET A 345 -10.47 7.64 -3.95
C MET A 345 -10.88 7.03 -2.62
N GLN A 346 -12.15 6.63 -2.51
CA GLN A 346 -12.74 6.02 -1.31
C GLN A 346 -13.58 4.78 -1.63
N VAL A 347 -13.56 4.32 -2.88
CA VAL A 347 -14.30 3.15 -3.37
C VAL A 347 -13.30 2.06 -3.74
N ASP A 348 -13.66 0.80 -3.43
CA ASP A 348 -12.90 -0.38 -3.82
C ASP A 348 -12.99 -0.55 -5.34
N VAL A 349 -12.03 0.03 -6.05
CA VAL A 349 -11.99 0.04 -7.52
C VAL A 349 -11.78 -1.36 -8.09
N ASP A 350 -10.96 -2.19 -7.45
CA ASP A 350 -10.65 -3.54 -7.91
C ASP A 350 -11.92 -4.39 -7.90
N GLY A 351 -12.59 -4.43 -6.73
CA GLY A 351 -13.84 -5.15 -6.57
C GLY A 351 -14.95 -4.59 -7.45
N ALA A 352 -15.05 -3.27 -7.58
CA ALA A 352 -16.06 -2.64 -8.44
C ALA A 352 -15.83 -2.95 -9.92
N ALA A 353 -14.58 -2.96 -10.39
CA ALA A 353 -14.23 -3.21 -11.78
C ALA A 353 -14.47 -4.67 -12.18
N ILE A 354 -14.08 -5.63 -11.33
CA ILE A 354 -14.34 -7.06 -11.56
C ILE A 354 -15.85 -7.32 -11.60
N LYS A 355 -16.61 -6.79 -10.64
CA LYS A 355 -18.08 -6.91 -10.62
C LYS A 355 -18.71 -6.29 -11.86
N ALA A 356 -18.23 -5.12 -12.30
CA ALA A 356 -18.72 -4.43 -13.49
C ALA A 356 -18.49 -5.26 -14.77
N ASN A 357 -17.30 -5.85 -14.92
CA ASN A 357 -16.99 -6.76 -16.02
C ASN A 357 -17.89 -8.01 -16.01
N GLN A 358 -17.99 -8.70 -14.87
CA GLN A 358 -18.81 -9.91 -14.73
C GLN A 358 -20.30 -9.63 -14.98
N PHE A 359 -20.79 -8.48 -14.51
CA PHE A 359 -22.15 -8.02 -14.77
C PHE A 359 -22.40 -7.81 -16.27
N ALA A 360 -21.50 -7.10 -16.94
CA ALA A 360 -21.60 -6.87 -18.38
C ALA A 360 -21.52 -8.17 -19.20
N VAL A 361 -20.60 -9.09 -18.85
CA VAL A 361 -20.50 -10.41 -19.48
C VAL A 361 -21.79 -11.22 -19.29
N SER A 362 -22.36 -11.23 -18.08
CA SER A 362 -23.59 -11.96 -17.78
C SER A 362 -24.78 -11.42 -18.57
N LEU A 363 -24.93 -10.09 -18.66
CA LEU A 363 -25.97 -9.45 -19.48
C LEU A 363 -25.84 -9.80 -20.97
N ASN A 364 -24.61 -9.85 -21.49
CA ASN A 364 -24.35 -10.24 -22.88
C ASN A 364 -24.66 -11.72 -23.17
N HIS A 365 -24.60 -12.60 -22.17
CA HIS A 365 -24.88 -14.05 -22.31
C HIS A 365 -26.35 -14.42 -22.06
N GLU A 366 -27.05 -13.72 -21.14
CA GLU A 366 -28.45 -13.98 -20.77
C GLU A 366 -29.42 -13.95 -21.95
N THR A 367 -29.08 -13.26 -23.05
CA THR A 367 -29.88 -13.19 -24.30
C THR A 367 -30.18 -14.56 -24.92
N SER A 368 -29.46 -15.61 -24.51
CA SER A 368 -29.58 -16.98 -25.03
C SER A 368 -30.09 -18.03 -24.04
N LEU A 369 -30.27 -17.69 -22.75
CA LEU A 369 -30.48 -18.67 -21.66
C LEU A 369 -31.59 -18.30 -20.66
N SER A 370 -32.48 -17.36 -21.00
CA SER A 370 -33.56 -16.92 -20.10
C SER A 370 -34.62 -18.02 -19.87
N SER A 371 -35.10 -18.16 -18.64
CA SER A 371 -36.23 -19.01 -18.21
C SER A 371 -37.37 -18.16 -17.63
N ASP A 372 -38.55 -18.75 -17.39
CA ASP A 372 -39.71 -18.07 -16.79
C ASP A 372 -39.43 -17.48 -15.38
N ASP A 373 -38.45 -18.03 -14.66
CA ASP A 373 -38.03 -17.56 -13.34
C ASP A 373 -36.90 -16.51 -13.40
N THR A 374 -36.44 -16.13 -14.59
CA THR A 374 -35.37 -15.13 -14.74
C THR A 374 -35.91 -13.73 -14.39
N PRO A 375 -35.31 -13.00 -13.43
CA PRO A 375 -35.82 -11.69 -13.03
C PRO A 375 -35.86 -10.70 -14.20
N GLU A 376 -36.94 -9.92 -14.31
CA GLU A 376 -37.12 -8.91 -15.37
C GLU A 376 -36.44 -7.57 -15.07
N GLU A 377 -35.95 -7.34 -13.85
CA GLU A 377 -35.25 -6.13 -13.42
C GLU A 377 -33.91 -6.49 -12.75
N SER A 378 -32.89 -5.64 -12.88
CA SER A 378 -31.58 -5.89 -12.24
C SER A 378 -30.82 -4.60 -11.98
N GLY A 379 -30.44 -4.38 -10.71
CA GLY A 379 -29.59 -3.26 -10.34
C GLY A 379 -28.17 -3.39 -10.90
N VAL A 380 -27.45 -2.27 -10.94
CA VAL A 380 -25.99 -2.31 -11.10
C VAL A 380 -25.35 -3.00 -9.88
N PRO A 381 -24.13 -3.56 -10.00
CA PRO A 381 -23.46 -4.19 -8.88
C PRO A 381 -23.38 -3.30 -7.63
N ALA A 382 -23.13 -3.87 -6.45
CA ALA A 382 -22.92 -3.07 -5.25
C ALA A 382 -21.47 -2.56 -5.18
N LEU A 383 -21.29 -1.25 -4.99
CA LEU A 383 -20.02 -0.66 -4.60
C LEU A 383 -19.72 -0.94 -3.14
N ARG A 384 -18.44 -0.86 -2.80
CA ARG A 384 -17.95 -0.97 -1.44
C ARG A 384 -17.09 0.25 -1.13
N THR A 385 -17.35 0.85 0.03
CA THR A 385 -16.51 1.88 0.60
C THR A 385 -15.25 1.24 1.17
N THR A 386 -14.15 1.94 0.98
CA THR A 386 -12.85 1.65 1.55
C THR A 386 -12.32 2.95 2.16
N GLY A 387 -11.22 2.88 2.90
CA GLY A 387 -10.49 4.08 3.29
C GLY A 387 -10.06 4.99 2.13
N LEU A 388 -9.45 6.13 2.48
CA LEU A 388 -8.93 7.11 1.54
C LEU A 388 -7.64 6.58 0.88
N SER A 389 -7.64 6.41 -0.43
CA SER A 389 -6.51 5.93 -1.23
C SER A 389 -6.00 7.01 -2.16
N LEU A 390 -4.69 7.27 -2.11
CA LEU A 390 -4.00 8.16 -3.03
C LEU A 390 -3.51 7.36 -4.25
N LEU A 391 -3.97 7.75 -5.43
CA LEU A 391 -3.60 7.17 -6.71
C LEU A 391 -2.55 8.02 -7.42
N GLU A 392 -1.62 7.37 -8.11
CA GLU A 392 -0.65 7.97 -9.02
C GLU A 392 -0.86 7.43 -10.44
N ASN A 393 -1.34 8.30 -11.32
CA ASN A 393 -1.63 7.93 -12.71
C ASN A 393 -0.36 7.63 -13.49
N GLY A 394 -0.39 6.54 -14.26
CA GLY A 394 0.70 6.17 -15.15
C GLY A 394 1.95 5.70 -14.41
N LEU A 395 1.78 5.15 -13.20
CA LEU A 395 2.86 4.65 -12.36
C LEU A 395 3.79 3.66 -13.07
N GLU A 396 3.24 2.83 -13.97
CA GLU A 396 4.02 1.91 -14.81
C GLU A 396 5.18 2.61 -15.56
N ASN A 397 4.90 3.76 -16.19
CA ASN A 397 5.88 4.48 -17.00
C ASN A 397 6.93 5.13 -16.12
N GLN A 398 6.53 5.57 -14.94
CA GLN A 398 7.42 6.17 -13.96
C GLN A 398 8.38 5.13 -13.40
N LEU A 399 7.90 3.91 -13.13
CA LEU A 399 8.73 2.82 -12.63
C LEU A 399 9.71 2.32 -13.70
N ILE A 400 9.28 2.20 -14.97
CA ILE A 400 10.16 1.86 -16.09
C ILE A 400 11.28 2.91 -16.25
N ALA A 401 10.92 4.20 -16.19
CA ALA A 401 11.90 5.29 -16.24
C ALA A 401 12.85 5.26 -15.03
N HIS A 402 12.34 4.94 -13.85
CA HIS A 402 13.13 4.79 -12.64
C HIS A 402 14.15 3.65 -12.76
N PHE A 403 13.76 2.48 -13.27
CA PHE A 403 14.70 1.37 -13.50
C PHE A 403 15.83 1.75 -14.46
N ALA A 404 15.51 2.44 -15.56
CA ALA A 404 16.50 2.90 -16.52
C ALA A 404 17.49 3.90 -15.89
N ASN A 405 16.97 4.86 -15.12
CA ASN A 405 17.79 5.84 -14.39
C ASN A 405 18.69 5.16 -13.34
N THR A 406 18.16 4.27 -12.52
CA THR A 406 18.93 3.55 -11.48
C THR A 406 20.03 2.68 -12.09
N LYS A 407 19.77 2.02 -13.24
CA LYS A 407 20.81 1.31 -14.00
C LYS A 407 21.91 2.24 -14.50
N GLN A 408 21.55 3.41 -15.03
CA GLN A 408 22.53 4.40 -15.48
C GLN A 408 23.40 4.89 -14.30
N LEU A 409 22.79 5.24 -13.17
CA LEU A 409 23.52 5.68 -11.97
C LEU A 409 24.49 4.59 -11.47
N ASN A 410 24.08 3.32 -11.49
CA ASN A 410 24.98 2.22 -11.12
C ASN A 410 26.13 2.04 -12.14
N GLN A 411 25.89 2.21 -13.43
CA GLN A 411 26.94 2.16 -14.46
C GLN A 411 27.96 3.30 -14.32
N GLU A 412 27.50 4.51 -14.00
CA GLU A 412 28.39 5.64 -13.69
C GLU A 412 29.27 5.31 -12.48
N LEU A 413 28.65 4.80 -11.42
CA LEU A 413 29.33 4.42 -10.18
C LEU A 413 30.36 3.28 -10.39
N GLU A 414 30.00 2.23 -11.15
CA GLU A 414 30.93 1.15 -11.51
C GLU A 414 32.04 1.61 -12.46
N GLY A 415 31.77 2.61 -13.30
CA GLY A 415 32.74 3.27 -14.16
C GLY A 415 33.70 4.21 -13.44
N GLY A 416 33.55 4.39 -12.11
CA GLY A 416 34.36 5.31 -11.32
C GLY A 416 33.99 6.78 -11.50
N VAL A 417 32.81 7.07 -12.02
CA VAL A 417 32.27 8.43 -12.18
C VAL A 417 31.24 8.65 -11.07
N PRO A 418 31.48 9.55 -10.11
CA PRO A 418 30.50 9.86 -9.07
C PRO A 418 29.18 10.38 -9.67
N PRO A 419 28.07 9.63 -9.55
CA PRO A 419 26.78 10.08 -10.05
C PRO A 419 26.28 11.31 -9.27
N THR A 420 25.41 12.10 -9.91
CA THR A 420 24.65 13.15 -9.22
C THR A 420 23.24 12.67 -8.92
N LEU A 421 22.94 12.54 -7.63
CA LEU A 421 21.65 12.16 -7.08
C LEU A 421 20.78 13.39 -6.86
N PHE A 422 19.48 13.24 -7.13
CA PHE A 422 18.44 14.25 -6.89
C PHE A 422 17.45 13.74 -5.86
N ALA A 423 16.54 14.60 -5.40
CA ALA A 423 15.53 14.25 -4.40
C ALA A 423 14.77 12.96 -4.76
N GLU A 424 14.46 12.76 -6.03
CA GLU A 424 13.76 11.57 -6.54
C GLU A 424 14.56 10.26 -6.42
N ASP A 425 15.90 10.33 -6.40
CA ASP A 425 16.77 9.15 -6.25
C ASP A 425 16.97 8.77 -4.78
N LEU A 426 16.66 9.69 -3.86
CA LEU A 426 16.90 9.54 -2.43
C LEU A 426 15.64 9.15 -1.65
N VAL A 427 14.48 9.04 -2.30
CA VAL A 427 13.22 8.68 -1.65
C VAL A 427 13.27 7.23 -1.16
N ARG A 428 13.10 7.04 0.15
CA ARG A 428 12.87 5.73 0.75
C ARG A 428 11.39 5.41 0.82
N GLY A 429 10.58 6.40 1.19
CA GLY A 429 9.14 6.23 1.38
C GLY A 429 8.41 7.53 1.68
N TYR A 430 7.14 7.38 2.05
CA TYR A 430 6.21 8.49 2.20
C TYR A 430 5.60 8.54 3.61
N ARG A 431 5.56 9.74 4.19
CA ARG A 431 4.86 10.07 5.43
C ARG A 431 3.57 10.79 5.10
N VAL A 432 2.45 10.17 5.42
CA VAL A 432 1.13 10.68 5.05
C VAL A 432 0.53 11.48 6.18
N ASP A 433 0.17 12.73 5.90
CA ASP A 433 -0.59 13.55 6.83
C ASP A 433 -2.03 13.73 6.35
N VAL A 434 -2.96 13.68 7.29
CA VAL A 434 -4.39 13.88 7.08
C VAL A 434 -4.86 15.11 7.84
N TRP A 435 -5.46 16.06 7.14
CA TRP A 435 -6.30 17.07 7.75
C TRP A 435 -7.75 16.59 7.75
N HIS A 436 -8.50 16.85 8.81
CA HIS A 436 -9.93 16.55 8.82
C HIS A 436 -10.80 17.61 9.51
N SER A 437 -12.03 17.77 9.00
CA SER A 437 -12.94 18.85 9.35
C SER A 437 -13.47 18.82 10.78
N LEU A 438 -13.35 17.70 11.51
CA LEU A 438 -13.84 17.58 12.89
C LEU A 438 -12.86 18.17 13.92
N THR A 439 -11.56 18.23 13.59
CA THR A 439 -10.55 18.83 14.49
C THR A 439 -9.88 20.06 13.89
N GLU A 440 -10.02 20.27 12.58
CA GLU A 440 -9.37 21.34 11.82
C GLU A 440 -7.84 21.33 11.95
N LYS A 441 -7.25 20.15 12.13
CA LYS A 441 -5.80 19.95 12.32
C LYS A 441 -5.25 18.89 11.39
N TRP A 442 -3.96 19.03 11.07
CA TRP A 442 -3.15 18.00 10.45
C TRP A 442 -2.71 16.96 11.48
N HIS A 443 -2.75 15.70 11.07
CA HIS A 443 -2.31 14.55 11.85
C HIS A 443 -1.45 13.66 10.95
N SER A 444 -0.27 13.24 11.44
CA SER A 444 0.52 12.23 10.74
C SER A 444 -0.02 10.83 11.02
N LEU A 445 -0.17 10.02 9.97
CA LEU A 445 -0.52 8.61 10.07
C LEU A 445 0.69 7.71 10.36
N CYS A 446 1.88 8.32 10.41
CA CYS A 446 3.17 7.65 10.42
C CYS A 446 3.96 7.85 11.73
N LEU A 447 3.42 8.61 12.70
CA LEU A 447 4.03 8.73 14.03
C LEU A 447 3.87 7.41 14.80
N ARG A 448 4.99 6.87 15.29
CA ARG A 448 5.01 5.59 16.01
C ARG A 448 6.00 5.59 17.16
N VAL A 449 5.83 4.60 18.02
CA VAL A 449 6.74 4.25 19.11
C VAL A 449 7.19 2.81 18.87
N GLY A 450 8.50 2.62 18.75
CA GLY A 450 9.14 1.34 18.48
C GLY A 450 9.84 0.74 19.70
N ASP A 451 9.67 -0.57 19.87
CA ASP A 451 10.51 -1.40 20.74
C ASP A 451 11.36 -2.32 19.86
N TYR A 452 12.66 -2.41 20.17
CA TYR A 452 13.67 -3.15 19.39
C TYR A 452 14.45 -4.10 20.31
N LEU A 453 14.27 -5.40 20.13
CA LEU A 453 14.93 -6.43 20.91
C LEU A 453 15.97 -7.17 20.06
N PHE A 454 17.23 -7.06 20.46
CA PHE A 454 18.36 -7.79 19.89
C PHE A 454 18.52 -9.11 20.66
N VAL A 455 17.95 -10.19 20.13
CA VAL A 455 17.67 -11.43 20.89
C VAL A 455 18.95 -12.02 21.47
N ASP A 456 20.03 -12.11 20.69
CA ASP A 456 21.28 -12.76 21.11
C ASP A 456 21.98 -12.06 22.27
N SER A 457 21.88 -10.72 22.31
CA SER A 457 22.45 -9.92 23.40
C SER A 457 21.48 -9.71 24.57
N GLY A 458 20.18 -9.93 24.36
CA GLY A 458 19.11 -9.52 25.27
C GLY A 458 18.93 -8.00 25.38
N THR A 459 19.63 -7.21 24.57
CA THR A 459 19.52 -5.75 24.60
C THR A 459 18.18 -5.31 24.04
N ASN A 460 17.47 -4.46 24.77
CA ASN A 460 16.17 -3.95 24.36
C ASN A 460 16.15 -2.42 24.40
N LEU A 461 15.95 -1.80 23.24
CA LEU A 461 15.70 -0.37 23.11
C LEU A 461 14.18 -0.17 23.08
N THR A 462 13.63 0.41 24.14
CA THR A 462 12.17 0.56 24.29
C THR A 462 11.74 2.02 24.18
N LYS A 463 10.51 2.23 23.73
CA LYS A 463 9.88 3.55 23.62
C LYS A 463 10.69 4.54 22.77
N LEU A 464 11.30 4.06 21.70
CA LEU A 464 11.92 4.93 20.70
C LEU A 464 10.82 5.60 19.90
N GLU A 465 10.64 6.90 20.08
CA GLU A 465 9.75 7.71 19.28
C GLU A 465 10.43 8.00 17.93
N ASP A 466 9.75 7.64 16.84
CA ASP A 466 10.17 7.98 15.49
C ASP A 466 8.96 8.18 14.57
N GLU A 467 9.25 8.44 13.30
CA GLU A 467 8.23 8.53 12.28
C GLU A 467 8.55 7.57 11.13
N GLY A 468 7.74 6.52 11.02
CA GLY A 468 7.82 5.54 9.95
C GLY A 468 7.41 6.12 8.60
N PHE A 469 7.27 5.27 7.59
CA PHE A 469 6.83 5.68 6.26
C PHE A 469 6.22 4.48 5.53
N THR A 470 5.41 4.74 4.52
CA THR A 470 4.90 3.73 3.59
C THR A 470 5.78 3.65 2.35
N GLN A 471 5.91 2.45 1.81
CA GLN A 471 6.61 2.20 0.55
C GLN A 471 5.67 1.56 -0.46
N MET A 472 6.04 1.64 -1.73
CA MET A 472 5.33 0.97 -2.79
C MET A 472 5.50 -0.55 -2.68
N GLY A 473 4.39 -1.28 -2.73
CA GLY A 473 4.41 -2.73 -2.87
C GLY A 473 4.45 -3.14 -4.33
N MET A 474 5.32 -4.08 -4.66
CA MET A 474 5.41 -4.74 -5.97
C MET A 474 5.23 -6.24 -5.77
N THR A 475 4.54 -6.91 -6.69
CA THR A 475 4.35 -8.36 -6.64
C THR A 475 4.91 -9.01 -7.89
N SER A 476 5.80 -9.98 -7.73
CA SER A 476 6.29 -10.84 -8.80
C SER A 476 5.73 -12.26 -8.67
N ALA A 477 5.95 -13.08 -9.69
CA ALA A 477 5.70 -14.52 -9.58
C ALA A 477 6.54 -15.10 -8.43
N ALA A 478 5.99 -16.13 -7.76
CA ALA A 478 6.75 -16.88 -6.78
C ALA A 478 8.00 -17.49 -7.42
N GLU A 479 9.09 -17.52 -6.67
CA GLU A 479 10.25 -18.30 -7.08
C GLU A 479 9.84 -19.78 -7.14
N PRO A 480 10.20 -20.48 -8.23
CA PRO A 480 9.85 -21.87 -8.38
C PRO A 480 10.75 -22.74 -7.50
N ALA A 481 10.49 -24.05 -7.47
CA ALA A 481 11.41 -25.01 -6.84
C ALA A 481 12.85 -24.86 -7.37
N GLU A 482 13.83 -25.17 -6.52
CA GLU A 482 15.25 -25.01 -6.80
C GLU A 482 15.63 -25.52 -8.21
N GLY A 483 16.17 -24.63 -9.05
CA GLY A 483 16.61 -24.94 -10.41
C GLY A 483 15.56 -24.81 -11.53
N ALA A 484 14.31 -24.43 -11.23
CA ALA A 484 13.32 -24.06 -12.24
C ALA A 484 13.34 -22.54 -12.53
N PRO A 485 12.98 -22.08 -13.74
CA PRO A 485 12.76 -20.65 -14.00
C PRO A 485 11.38 -20.22 -13.48
N PRO A 486 11.22 -18.98 -12.96
CA PRO A 486 9.91 -18.48 -12.59
C PRO A 486 8.98 -18.49 -13.81
N VAL A 487 7.67 -18.63 -13.58
CA VAL A 487 6.65 -18.68 -14.65
C VAL A 487 6.84 -17.53 -15.65
N ASN A 488 7.17 -16.35 -15.12
CA ASN A 488 7.76 -15.23 -15.82
C ASN A 488 8.42 -14.27 -14.80
N ASP A 489 9.06 -13.21 -15.27
CA ASP A 489 9.67 -12.14 -14.49
C ASP A 489 8.80 -10.86 -14.44
N ASP A 490 7.48 -11.00 -14.68
CA ASP A 490 6.56 -9.86 -14.62
C ASP A 490 6.48 -9.31 -13.21
N VAL A 491 6.31 -8.00 -13.12
CA VAL A 491 5.98 -7.33 -11.87
C VAL A 491 4.66 -6.60 -11.98
N LYS A 492 3.81 -6.80 -10.98
CA LYS A 492 2.54 -6.10 -10.84
C LYS A 492 2.68 -5.00 -9.82
N VAL A 493 2.25 -3.80 -10.21
CA VAL A 493 2.21 -2.63 -9.35
C VAL A 493 0.86 -1.93 -9.47
N HIS A 494 0.20 -1.73 -8.34
CA HIS A 494 -1.07 -1.00 -8.30
C HIS A 494 -0.82 0.51 -8.28
N GLU A 495 -1.64 1.33 -8.95
CA GLU A 495 -1.48 2.80 -8.96
C GLU A 495 -1.74 3.48 -7.61
N SER A 496 -2.30 2.77 -6.63
CA SER A 496 -2.48 3.28 -5.26
C SER A 496 -1.15 3.28 -4.52
N LEU A 497 -0.69 4.45 -4.10
CA LEU A 497 0.51 4.61 -3.27
C LEU A 497 0.29 4.11 -1.84
N PHE A 498 -0.88 4.39 -1.28
CA PHE A 498 -1.31 3.91 0.03
C PHE A 498 -2.83 4.01 0.16
N ARG A 499 -3.37 3.40 1.21
CA ARG A 499 -4.77 3.48 1.61
C ARG A 499 -4.89 3.64 3.11
N TRP A 500 -5.62 4.66 3.55
CA TRP A 500 -5.89 4.92 4.96
C TRP A 500 -7.34 4.61 5.33
N ASP A 501 -7.55 3.58 6.15
CA ASP A 501 -8.87 3.11 6.61
C ASP A 501 -9.17 3.43 8.09
N GLY A 502 -8.61 4.54 8.58
CA GLY A 502 -8.84 5.02 9.95
C GLY A 502 -7.84 4.50 10.98
N TRP A 503 -6.72 3.91 10.56
CA TRP A 503 -5.63 3.47 11.45
C TRP A 503 -4.25 3.95 11.00
N SER A 504 -3.21 3.72 11.80
CA SER A 504 -1.82 4.02 11.43
C SER A 504 -1.41 3.26 10.16
N LEU A 505 -0.57 3.91 9.35
CA LEU A 505 0.05 3.27 8.18
C LEU A 505 1.37 2.56 8.50
N VAL A 506 1.87 2.67 9.74
CA VAL A 506 3.21 2.19 10.13
C VAL A 506 3.18 1.36 11.42
N ALA A 507 2.00 1.14 11.98
CA ALA A 507 1.80 0.33 13.18
C ALA A 507 0.56 -0.56 12.98
N PRO A 508 0.64 -1.85 13.37
CA PRO A 508 -0.45 -2.79 13.17
C PRO A 508 -1.69 -2.38 13.95
N ARG A 509 -2.87 -2.70 13.41
CA ARG A 509 -4.15 -2.56 14.14
C ARG A 509 -4.22 -3.65 15.22
N PRO A 510 -4.58 -3.33 16.48
CA PRO A 510 -4.77 -4.34 17.51
C PRO A 510 -5.83 -5.36 17.08
N GLY A 511 -5.52 -6.64 17.21
CA GLY A 511 -6.43 -7.72 16.84
C GLY A 511 -5.70 -9.02 16.56
N LYS A 512 -6.48 -10.07 16.35
CA LYS A 512 -6.00 -11.36 15.87
C LYS A 512 -6.01 -11.37 14.34
N ALA A 513 -5.03 -12.01 13.73
CA ALA A 513 -5.00 -12.32 12.31
C ALA A 513 -5.63 -13.70 12.05
N ILE A 514 -6.03 -13.94 10.80
CA ILE A 514 -6.37 -15.29 10.34
C ILE A 514 -5.13 -16.16 10.55
N ASN A 515 -5.29 -17.33 11.17
CA ASN A 515 -4.19 -18.25 11.40
C ASN A 515 -3.69 -18.85 10.06
N ARG A 516 -2.55 -19.53 10.10
CA ARG A 516 -1.96 -20.17 8.91
C ARG A 516 -2.47 -21.61 8.67
N SER A 517 -3.45 -22.07 9.44
CA SER A 517 -4.00 -23.42 9.32
C SER A 517 -4.80 -23.56 8.03
N GLU A 518 -4.72 -24.75 7.44
CA GLU A 518 -5.62 -25.13 6.34
C GLU A 518 -7.05 -25.42 6.85
N ASP A 519 -7.21 -25.61 8.17
CA ASP A 519 -8.52 -25.83 8.80
C ASP A 519 -9.23 -24.48 9.02
N PRO A 520 -10.36 -24.21 8.32
CA PRO A 520 -11.10 -22.96 8.49
C PRO A 520 -11.76 -22.80 9.87
N ASP A 521 -11.85 -23.88 10.67
CA ASP A 521 -12.41 -23.84 12.02
C ASP A 521 -11.39 -23.44 13.08
N ASP A 522 -10.10 -23.42 12.75
CA ASP A 522 -9.07 -22.97 13.69
C ASP A 522 -9.25 -21.47 14.01
N PRO A 523 -9.08 -21.07 15.28
CA PRO A 523 -9.38 -19.70 15.69
C PRO A 523 -8.30 -18.71 15.20
N PRO A 524 -8.67 -17.45 14.94
CA PRO A 524 -7.71 -16.38 14.71
C PRO A 524 -6.70 -16.26 15.87
N GLU A 525 -5.44 -15.93 15.55
CA GLU A 525 -4.32 -15.86 16.48
C GLU A 525 -3.55 -14.54 16.36
N ILE A 526 -2.71 -14.22 17.35
CA ILE A 526 -1.76 -13.13 17.23
C ILE A 526 -0.51 -13.73 16.59
N PRO A 527 -0.08 -13.30 15.39
CA PRO A 527 1.10 -13.85 14.76
C PRO A 527 2.34 -13.66 15.64
N ASP A 528 3.14 -14.72 15.80
CA ASP A 528 4.44 -14.61 16.44
C ASP A 528 5.41 -13.80 15.56
N ASN A 529 6.23 -12.95 16.19
CA ASN A 529 7.28 -12.17 15.53
C ASN A 529 8.66 -12.73 15.90
N ASP A 530 8.86 -14.03 15.69
CA ASP A 530 10.11 -14.70 15.96
C ASP A 530 11.10 -14.53 14.80
N PRO A 531 12.34 -14.06 15.03
CA PRO A 531 13.33 -13.89 13.99
C PRO A 531 13.94 -15.26 13.72
N LEU A 532 13.35 -16.01 12.79
CA LEU A 532 13.84 -17.33 12.38
C LEU A 532 15.06 -17.25 11.45
N THR A 533 15.39 -16.05 10.98
CA THR A 533 16.59 -15.77 10.19
C THR A 533 17.79 -15.54 11.10
N PRO A 534 19.04 -15.72 10.62
CA PRO A 534 20.25 -15.39 11.39
C PRO A 534 20.31 -13.94 11.90
N PHE A 535 19.46 -13.07 11.36
CA PHE A 535 19.29 -11.70 11.80
C PHE A 535 18.31 -11.57 12.97
N HIS A 536 18.81 -11.74 14.19
CA HIS A 536 17.97 -11.85 15.39
C HIS A 536 17.48 -10.51 16.00
N LEU A 537 16.80 -9.70 15.18
CA LEU A 537 16.14 -8.47 15.60
C LEU A 537 14.62 -8.65 15.64
N LYS A 538 14.01 -8.39 16.80
CA LYS A 538 12.55 -8.27 16.96
C LYS A 538 12.14 -6.82 17.05
N THR A 539 11.10 -6.44 16.31
CA THR A 539 10.53 -5.09 16.35
C THR A 539 9.05 -5.11 16.72
N GLN A 540 8.59 -4.12 17.47
CA GLN A 540 7.17 -3.92 17.77
C GLN A 540 6.84 -2.43 17.70
N PHE A 541 5.76 -2.09 17.00
CA PHE A 541 5.35 -0.70 16.80
C PHE A 541 3.94 -0.45 17.32
N LYS A 542 3.74 0.72 17.91
CA LYS A 542 2.43 1.28 18.23
C LYS A 542 2.34 2.70 17.68
N PRO A 543 1.14 3.18 17.28
CA PRO A 543 0.98 4.59 16.94
C PRO A 543 1.37 5.47 18.13
N ALA A 544 1.94 6.65 17.87
CA ALA A 544 2.20 7.61 18.94
C ALA A 544 0.88 8.05 19.60
N ASP A 545 0.92 8.31 20.91
CA ASP A 545 -0.28 8.68 21.66
C ASP A 545 -0.96 9.92 21.05
N PHE A 546 -2.27 9.83 20.87
CA PHE A 546 -3.11 10.91 20.30
C PHE A 546 -2.73 11.37 18.87
N SER A 547 -1.93 10.60 18.13
CA SER A 547 -1.50 10.97 16.77
C SER A 547 -2.54 10.70 15.69
N LEU A 548 -3.41 9.70 15.86
CA LEU A 548 -4.29 9.25 14.78
C LEU A 548 -5.61 10.03 14.72
N PRO A 549 -6.02 10.51 13.53
CA PRO A 549 -7.35 11.09 13.33
C PRO A 549 -8.41 10.00 13.18
N ARG A 550 -9.68 10.39 13.33
CA ARG A 550 -10.84 9.51 13.13
C ARG A 550 -11.33 9.55 11.69
N LEU A 551 -11.60 8.38 11.10
CA LEU A 551 -12.33 8.26 9.85
C LEU A 551 -13.85 8.21 10.14
N ARG A 552 -14.62 9.13 9.58
CA ARG A 552 -16.06 9.29 9.83
C ARG A 552 -16.80 9.61 8.54
N PHE A 553 -17.98 9.01 8.35
CA PHE A 553 -18.85 9.40 7.25
C PHE A 553 -19.31 10.85 7.41
N GLY A 554 -19.38 11.57 6.30
CA GLY A 554 -19.76 12.99 6.26
C GLY A 554 -18.68 13.96 6.71
N ALA A 555 -17.55 13.51 7.28
CA ALA A 555 -16.42 14.39 7.58
C ALA A 555 -15.59 14.70 6.31
N GLY A 556 -15.02 15.89 6.24
CA GLY A 556 -14.17 16.35 5.15
C GLY A 556 -12.69 16.09 5.44
N TYR A 557 -11.93 15.64 4.43
CA TYR A 557 -10.52 15.30 4.54
C TYR A 557 -9.66 15.96 3.45
N ARG A 558 -8.39 16.23 3.79
CA ARG A 558 -7.31 16.53 2.84
C ARG A 558 -6.09 15.70 3.18
N LEU A 559 -5.32 15.33 2.18
CA LEU A 559 -4.04 14.65 2.35
C LEU A 559 -2.90 15.54 1.88
N ARG A 560 -1.74 15.39 2.52
CA ARG A 560 -0.43 15.77 1.97
C ARG A 560 0.56 14.66 2.25
N VAL A 561 1.62 14.61 1.46
CA VAL A 561 2.61 13.53 1.53
C VAL A 561 3.99 14.13 1.67
N ARG A 562 4.62 13.91 2.84
CA ARG A 562 6.02 14.24 3.10
C ARG A 562 6.91 13.09 2.64
N VAL A 563 8.08 13.43 2.13
CA VAL A 563 9.09 12.46 1.69
C VAL A 563 9.99 12.08 2.86
N ALA A 564 10.24 10.78 3.01
CA ALA A 564 11.32 10.26 3.84
C ALA A 564 12.47 9.83 2.92
N ASP A 565 13.67 10.38 3.13
CA ASP A 565 14.85 9.99 2.38
C ASP A 565 15.44 8.64 2.87
N ILE A 566 16.46 8.12 2.20
CA ILE A 566 17.16 6.87 2.57
C ILE A 566 17.81 6.89 3.97
N ALA A 567 18.02 8.06 4.58
CA ALA A 567 18.47 8.19 5.97
C ALA A 567 17.31 8.37 6.98
N GLY A 568 16.06 8.36 6.50
CA GLY A 568 14.85 8.59 7.27
C GLY A 568 14.60 10.06 7.61
N ASN A 569 15.31 10.98 6.97
CA ASN A 569 15.08 12.41 7.14
C ASN A 569 13.88 12.86 6.32
N GLY A 570 13.30 13.99 6.69
CA GLY A 570 12.20 14.61 5.97
C GLY A 570 11.67 15.82 6.72
N GLU A 571 10.77 16.56 6.08
CA GLU A 571 10.12 17.71 6.71
C GLU A 571 9.29 17.27 7.93
N THR A 572 9.15 18.13 8.95
CA THR A 572 8.32 17.80 10.12
C THR A 572 6.84 18.06 9.86
N LEU A 573 5.97 17.47 10.69
CA LEU A 573 4.51 17.71 10.61
C LEU A 573 4.19 19.20 10.75
N GLU A 574 4.85 19.91 11.66
CA GLU A 574 4.59 21.31 11.98
C GLU A 574 5.12 22.27 10.91
N ALA A 575 6.25 21.94 10.29
CA ALA A 575 6.91 22.79 9.31
C ALA A 575 6.42 22.56 7.88
N ALA A 576 5.77 21.43 7.60
CA ALA A 576 5.28 21.12 6.27
C ALA A 576 4.22 22.14 5.78
N PRO A 577 4.37 22.64 4.53
CA PRO A 577 3.42 23.57 3.94
C PRO A 577 2.07 22.91 3.63
N GLU A 578 1.06 23.75 3.39
CA GLU A 578 -0.28 23.33 2.95
C GLU A 578 -0.46 23.45 1.42
N THR A 579 0.57 23.87 0.70
CA THR A 579 0.51 24.12 -0.76
C THR A 579 0.22 22.86 -1.56
N TYR A 580 0.81 21.72 -1.16
CA TYR A 580 0.77 20.45 -1.91
C TYR A 580 -0.22 19.47 -1.28
N THR A 581 -1.50 19.82 -1.31
CA THR A 581 -2.58 18.99 -0.75
C THR A 581 -3.51 18.45 -1.82
N ILE A 582 -4.19 17.34 -1.51
CA ILE A 582 -5.30 16.80 -2.32
C ILE A 582 -6.54 16.58 -1.44
N PRO A 583 -7.70 17.15 -1.77
CA PRO A 583 -7.90 18.22 -2.76
C PRO A 583 -7.06 19.48 -2.46
N LEU A 584 -6.83 20.32 -3.48
CA LEU A 584 -6.04 21.56 -3.35
C LEU A 584 -6.65 22.52 -2.33
N PRO A 585 -5.87 23.41 -1.68
CA PRO A 585 -6.33 24.25 -0.57
C PRO A 585 -7.56 25.13 -0.89
N ASP A 586 -7.70 25.55 -2.15
CA ASP A 586 -8.79 26.38 -2.66
C ASP A 586 -10.06 25.57 -3.01
N GLN A 587 -9.97 24.24 -3.06
CA GLN A 587 -11.09 23.33 -3.30
C GLN A 587 -11.68 22.84 -1.97
N PRO A 588 -12.98 22.52 -1.86
CA PRO A 588 -13.52 21.94 -0.64
C PRO A 588 -12.85 20.59 -0.31
N PRO A 589 -12.73 20.22 0.99
CA PRO A 589 -12.20 18.92 1.38
C PRO A 589 -13.05 17.77 0.84
N MET A 590 -12.45 16.60 0.64
CA MET A 590 -13.18 15.41 0.21
C MET A 590 -14.03 14.88 1.37
N HIS A 591 -15.34 14.82 1.17
CA HIS A 591 -16.22 14.15 2.13
C HIS A 591 -16.07 12.63 2.02
N TYR A 592 -15.87 11.98 3.16
CA TYR A 592 -15.88 10.52 3.24
C TYR A 592 -17.32 10.02 3.25
N LEU A 593 -17.71 9.21 2.26
CA LEU A 593 -19.09 8.80 2.01
C LEU A 593 -19.22 7.28 2.01
N ARG A 594 -20.44 6.81 2.29
CA ARG A 594 -20.81 5.40 2.18
C ARG A 594 -21.37 5.11 0.78
N PHE A 595 -20.92 4.02 0.18
CA PHE A 595 -21.32 3.54 -1.14
C PHE A 595 -22.02 2.18 -1.13
N GLU A 596 -21.96 1.46 0.00
CA GLU A 596 -22.71 0.23 0.20
C GLU A 596 -24.21 0.51 0.09
N PRO A 597 -24.98 -0.36 -0.58
CA PRO A 597 -26.42 -0.28 -0.52
C PRO A 597 -26.89 -0.42 0.94
N VAL A 598 -28.08 0.08 1.17
CA VAL A 598 -28.79 -0.11 2.42
C VAL A 598 -29.33 -1.54 2.44
N ASP A 599 -28.94 -2.32 3.45
CA ASP A 599 -29.36 -3.72 3.54
C ASP A 599 -30.86 -3.83 3.78
N VAL A 600 -31.47 -4.83 3.13
CA VAL A 600 -32.88 -5.16 3.35
C VAL A 600 -33.05 -5.92 4.67
N PRO A 601 -34.25 -5.86 5.29
CA PRO A 601 -34.59 -6.71 6.43
C PRO A 601 -34.26 -8.19 6.19
N GLN A 602 -33.74 -8.85 7.22
CA GLN A 602 -33.45 -10.28 7.17
C GLN A 602 -34.71 -11.07 7.50
N LEU A 603 -34.97 -12.12 6.71
CA LEU A 603 -36.09 -13.03 6.94
C LEU A 603 -35.58 -14.35 7.52
N ALA A 604 -36.13 -14.75 8.66
CA ALA A 604 -35.88 -16.06 9.25
C ALA A 604 -37.18 -16.88 9.30
N PRO A 605 -37.15 -18.16 8.94
CA PRO A 605 -38.33 -19.01 9.03
C PRO A 605 -38.68 -19.29 10.51
N ARG A 606 -39.96 -19.16 10.88
CA ARG A 606 -40.44 -19.53 12.23
C ARG A 606 -40.55 -21.04 12.42
N GLN A 607 -40.65 -21.80 11.33
CA GLN A 607 -40.72 -23.26 11.32
C GLN A 607 -39.75 -23.83 10.27
N PRO A 608 -39.22 -25.06 10.46
CA PRO A 608 -38.36 -25.72 9.48
C PRO A 608 -39.03 -25.83 8.09
N LEU A 609 -38.28 -25.53 7.02
CA LEU A 609 -38.78 -25.57 5.64
C LEU A 609 -38.65 -26.97 4.98
N THR A 610 -38.13 -27.97 5.71
CA THR A 610 -37.69 -29.27 5.16
C THR A 610 -38.80 -30.08 4.48
N ASP A 611 -40.05 -29.93 4.89
CA ASP A 611 -41.17 -30.70 4.35
C ASP A 611 -42.15 -29.86 3.49
N ASN A 612 -41.72 -28.64 3.12
CA ASN A 612 -42.59 -27.66 2.48
C ASN A 612 -42.25 -27.43 1.00
N ALA A 613 -42.70 -28.35 0.13
CA ALA A 613 -42.58 -28.21 -1.32
C ALA A 613 -43.05 -26.84 -1.85
N GLY A 614 -42.15 -26.13 -2.54
CA GLY A 614 -42.40 -24.83 -3.15
C GLY A 614 -42.33 -23.62 -2.21
N GLU A 615 -42.17 -23.83 -0.90
CA GLU A 615 -41.94 -22.77 0.08
C GLU A 615 -40.44 -22.43 0.15
N SER A 616 -40.11 -21.16 0.36
CA SER A 616 -38.73 -20.71 0.60
C SER A 616 -38.72 -19.56 1.61
N ILE A 617 -37.53 -19.11 2.04
CA ILE A 617 -37.41 -17.98 2.98
C ILE A 617 -38.21 -16.75 2.51
N ALA A 618 -38.11 -16.39 1.23
CA ALA A 618 -38.79 -15.25 0.63
C ALA A 618 -40.17 -15.59 0.02
N ARG A 619 -40.56 -16.87 -0.08
CA ARG A 619 -41.83 -17.31 -0.67
C ARG A 619 -42.68 -18.02 0.38
N LEU A 620 -43.74 -17.34 0.84
CA LEU A 620 -44.75 -17.93 1.70
C LEU A 620 -45.73 -18.77 0.89
N VAL A 621 -46.03 -19.98 1.36
CA VAL A 621 -46.99 -20.89 0.71
C VAL A 621 -48.00 -21.34 1.75
N ILE A 622 -49.26 -20.91 1.58
CA ILE A 622 -50.37 -21.38 2.37
C ILE A 622 -51.08 -22.49 1.59
N ARG A 623 -51.13 -23.70 2.13
CA ARG A 623 -51.72 -24.86 1.46
C ARG A 623 -53.13 -25.12 1.95
N SER A 624 -54.09 -25.20 1.03
CA SER A 624 -55.37 -25.86 1.27
C SER A 624 -55.23 -27.32 0.85
N PHE A 625 -55.08 -28.25 1.81
CA PHE A 625 -54.97 -29.69 1.56
C PHE A 625 -56.33 -30.28 1.09
N ASN A 626 -56.79 -29.86 -0.09
CA ASN A 626 -58.05 -30.31 -0.70
C ASN A 626 -57.83 -31.64 -1.42
N ASN A 627 -57.70 -32.70 -0.64
CA ASN A 627 -57.63 -34.07 -1.16
C ASN A 627 -59.01 -34.65 -1.54
N SER A 628 -60.09 -33.88 -1.40
CA SER A 628 -61.44 -34.21 -1.89
C SER A 628 -62.30 -32.95 -2.08
N PRO A 629 -63.32 -32.97 -2.96
CA PRO A 629 -64.19 -31.82 -3.24
C PRO A 629 -64.94 -31.27 -2.02
N GLU A 630 -65.21 -32.09 -0.99
CA GLU A 630 -65.87 -31.67 0.25
C GLU A 630 -64.99 -30.77 1.13
N LYS A 631 -63.68 -30.68 0.82
CA LYS A 631 -62.73 -29.80 1.49
C LYS A 631 -62.56 -28.45 0.79
N ASP A 632 -63.09 -28.29 -0.43
CA ASP A 632 -62.96 -27.03 -1.20
C ASP A 632 -63.59 -25.82 -0.50
N THR A 633 -64.54 -26.04 0.41
CA THR A 633 -65.17 -24.99 1.19
C THR A 633 -64.63 -24.87 2.63
N GLN A 634 -63.65 -25.69 3.01
CA GLN A 634 -63.04 -25.64 4.34
C GLN A 634 -61.84 -24.69 4.31
N ALA A 635 -61.85 -23.69 5.19
CA ALA A 635 -60.70 -22.81 5.36
C ALA A 635 -59.51 -23.64 5.87
N THR A 636 -58.32 -23.43 5.28
CA THR A 636 -57.11 -24.07 5.77
C THR A 636 -56.67 -23.45 7.10
N MET A 637 -56.13 -24.29 7.99
CA MET A 637 -55.50 -23.86 9.24
C MET A 637 -53.98 -23.71 9.09
N GLU A 638 -53.44 -23.97 7.90
CA GLU A 638 -52.02 -23.79 7.61
C GLU A 638 -51.63 -22.32 7.68
N THR A 639 -50.47 -22.06 8.28
CA THR A 639 -49.88 -20.74 8.42
C THR A 639 -48.44 -20.77 7.93
N ALA A 640 -48.03 -19.73 7.21
CA ALA A 640 -46.64 -19.55 6.79
C ALA A 640 -46.15 -18.19 7.31
N GLU A 641 -45.21 -18.22 8.25
CA GLU A 641 -44.75 -17.06 9.02
C GLU A 641 -43.24 -16.88 8.91
N ARG A 642 -42.77 -15.63 9.00
CA ARG A 642 -41.34 -15.25 9.02
C ARG A 642 -41.09 -14.25 10.14
N HIS A 643 -39.94 -14.39 10.80
CA HIS A 643 -39.36 -13.31 11.58
C HIS A 643 -38.74 -12.29 10.62
N VAL A 644 -38.93 -11.02 10.93
CA VAL A 644 -38.34 -9.89 10.20
C VAL A 644 -37.35 -9.20 11.14
N ALA A 645 -36.07 -9.44 10.94
CA ALA A 645 -35.01 -8.89 11.77
C ALA A 645 -34.30 -7.73 11.07
N PRO A 646 -33.73 -6.76 11.82
CA PRO A 646 -32.82 -5.78 11.25
C PRO A 646 -31.59 -6.47 10.62
N PRO A 647 -31.03 -5.88 9.55
CA PRO A 647 -29.79 -6.38 8.99
C PRO A 647 -28.65 -6.26 10.01
N ARG A 648 -27.71 -7.20 9.97
CA ARG A 648 -26.48 -7.11 10.76
C ARG A 648 -25.55 -6.07 10.16
N THR A 649 -24.83 -5.36 11.01
CA THR A 649 -23.76 -4.44 10.60
C THR A 649 -22.50 -4.71 11.40
N SER A 650 -21.34 -4.30 10.88
CA SER A 650 -20.07 -4.50 11.57
C SER A 650 -19.81 -3.41 12.62
N GLN A 651 -19.04 -3.74 13.65
CA GLN A 651 -18.58 -2.75 14.64
C GLN A 651 -17.82 -1.60 13.98
N LEU A 652 -16.99 -1.87 12.96
CA LEU A 652 -16.27 -0.84 12.21
C LEU A 652 -17.22 0.12 11.45
N MET A 653 -18.31 -0.39 10.89
CA MET A 653 -19.32 0.44 10.23
C MET A 653 -19.99 1.40 11.22
N LEU A 654 -20.35 0.91 12.41
CA LEU A 654 -20.92 1.72 13.48
C LEU A 654 -19.93 2.77 14.01
N GLU A 655 -18.65 2.43 14.15
CA GLU A 655 -17.61 3.40 14.50
C GLU A 655 -17.45 4.50 13.45
N THR A 656 -17.52 4.14 12.17
CA THR A 656 -17.39 5.10 11.06
C THR A 656 -18.60 6.04 10.98
N HIS A 657 -19.79 5.57 11.39
CA HIS A 657 -20.98 6.40 11.61
C HIS A 657 -20.91 7.25 12.89
N GLY A 658 -19.95 7.01 13.77
CA GLY A 658 -19.86 7.68 15.08
C GLY A 658 -20.91 7.21 16.08
N ALA A 659 -21.51 6.02 15.90
CA ALA A 659 -22.58 5.52 16.77
C ALA A 659 -22.13 5.30 18.24
N PHE A 660 -20.82 5.12 18.46
CA PHE A 660 -20.22 4.95 19.77
C PHE A 660 -19.62 6.25 20.34
N ASP A 661 -19.64 7.34 19.57
CA ASP A 661 -19.09 8.62 19.98
C ASP A 661 -20.00 9.29 21.05
N GLY A 662 -19.41 10.06 21.97
CA GLY A 662 -20.07 10.89 22.96
C GLY A 662 -20.37 12.29 22.43
N GLU A 663 -20.86 13.18 23.29
CA GLU A 663 -21.15 14.58 22.91
C GLU A 663 -19.90 15.37 22.48
N ASP A 664 -18.71 14.97 22.96
CA ASP A 664 -17.42 15.51 22.53
C ASP A 664 -16.90 14.88 21.22
N GLY A 665 -17.73 14.03 20.60
CA GLY A 665 -17.43 13.27 19.39
C GLY A 665 -16.41 12.15 19.59
N ARG A 666 -15.87 11.94 20.80
CA ARG A 666 -14.90 10.86 21.08
C ARG A 666 -15.63 9.57 21.40
N LEU A 667 -15.01 8.44 21.07
CA LEU A 667 -15.52 7.13 21.47
C LEU A 667 -15.71 7.15 22.99
N ARG A 668 -16.91 6.81 23.48
CA ARG A 668 -17.17 6.84 24.92
C ARG A 668 -16.32 5.76 25.60
N ASP A 669 -15.49 6.17 26.53
CA ASP A 669 -14.58 5.30 27.29
C ASP A 669 -15.36 4.57 28.40
N GLU A 670 -16.16 3.60 27.99
CA GLU A 670 -16.94 2.80 28.92
C GLU A 670 -16.83 1.32 28.55
N ASN A 671 -16.36 0.48 29.49
CA ASN A 671 -16.50 -0.99 29.41
C ASN A 671 -17.94 -1.42 29.04
N ALA A 672 -18.93 -0.57 29.31
CA ALA A 672 -20.32 -0.73 28.89
C ALA A 672 -20.49 -0.80 27.37
N ILE A 673 -19.74 -0.05 26.55
CA ILE A 673 -19.86 -0.11 25.08
C ILE A 673 -19.36 -1.45 24.56
N TYR A 674 -18.19 -1.90 25.01
CA TYR A 674 -17.68 -3.21 24.62
C TYR A 674 -18.67 -4.32 24.99
N ASN A 675 -19.16 -4.30 26.24
CA ASN A 675 -20.16 -5.27 26.70
C ASN A 675 -21.48 -5.18 25.91
N PHE A 676 -21.91 -3.97 25.53
CA PHE A 676 -23.07 -3.75 24.69
C PHE A 676 -22.89 -4.38 23.30
N ILE A 677 -21.77 -4.11 22.63
CA ILE A 677 -21.44 -4.68 21.31
C ILE A 677 -21.40 -6.21 21.40
N ALA A 678 -20.66 -6.76 22.37
CA ALA A 678 -20.55 -8.21 22.55
C ALA A 678 -21.89 -8.89 22.86
N THR A 679 -22.80 -8.18 23.54
CA THR A 679 -24.16 -8.69 23.79
C THR A 679 -25.02 -8.67 22.53
N ARG A 680 -24.89 -7.62 21.70
CA ARG A 680 -25.64 -7.46 20.45
C ARG A 680 -25.13 -8.32 19.29
N ASP A 681 -23.89 -8.78 19.35
CA ASP A 681 -23.29 -9.63 18.32
C ASP A 681 -23.66 -11.12 18.45
N LYS A 682 -24.41 -11.49 19.49
CA LYS A 682 -24.92 -12.85 19.67
C LYS A 682 -25.96 -13.20 18.60
N PRO A 683 -26.05 -14.46 18.17
CA PRO A 683 -27.15 -14.93 17.33
C PRO A 683 -28.50 -14.56 17.95
N VAL A 684 -29.47 -14.19 17.10
CA VAL A 684 -30.87 -14.02 17.52
C VAL A 684 -31.38 -15.39 17.97
N ASP A 685 -31.94 -15.46 19.17
CA ASP A 685 -32.55 -16.68 19.69
C ASP A 685 -33.85 -16.95 18.92
N SER A 686 -33.87 -18.02 18.13
CA SER A 686 -35.03 -18.41 17.31
C SER A 686 -36.19 -18.96 18.15
N ASP A 687 -35.95 -19.28 19.42
CA ASP A 687 -36.96 -19.81 20.34
C ASP A 687 -37.72 -18.67 21.07
N ASP A 688 -37.35 -17.41 20.82
CA ASP A 688 -38.07 -16.24 21.33
C ASP A 688 -39.41 -16.07 20.57
N THR A 689 -40.41 -16.81 21.04
CA THR A 689 -41.76 -16.87 20.44
C THR A 689 -42.69 -15.74 20.87
N ASP A 690 -42.21 -14.81 21.71
CA ASP A 690 -42.99 -13.71 22.29
C ASP A 690 -43.24 -12.55 21.28
N GLU A 691 -42.63 -12.60 20.09
CA GLU A 691 -42.90 -11.60 19.04
C GLU A 691 -44.30 -11.74 18.44
N THR A 692 -45.04 -10.62 18.40
CA THR A 692 -46.42 -10.58 17.90
C THR A 692 -46.46 -10.71 16.37
N VAL A 693 -47.23 -11.68 15.86
CA VAL A 693 -47.52 -11.81 14.42
C VAL A 693 -48.29 -10.57 13.97
N ILE A 694 -47.82 -9.92 12.89
CA ILE A 694 -48.48 -8.75 12.28
C ILE A 694 -49.33 -9.24 11.09
N PRO A 695 -50.67 -9.40 11.24
CA PRO A 695 -51.53 -9.93 10.19
C PRO A 695 -51.90 -8.87 9.13
N ALA A 696 -51.10 -7.81 8.98
CA ALA A 696 -51.38 -6.71 8.07
C ALA A 696 -50.71 -6.92 6.71
N LYS A 697 -51.30 -6.34 5.65
CA LYS A 697 -50.71 -6.35 4.29
C LYS A 697 -49.38 -5.60 4.19
N GLN A 698 -49.11 -4.72 5.17
CA GLN A 698 -47.90 -3.92 5.26
C GLN A 698 -47.43 -3.93 6.71
N MET A 699 -46.14 -4.17 6.90
CA MET A 699 -45.46 -4.07 8.20
C MET A 699 -44.64 -2.78 8.20
N LEU A 700 -44.85 -1.92 9.20
CA LEU A 700 -43.93 -0.82 9.45
C LEU A 700 -42.72 -1.37 10.19
N VAL A 701 -41.54 -1.19 9.60
CA VAL A 701 -40.28 -1.59 10.19
C VAL A 701 -39.76 -0.40 11.01
N ASN A 702 -39.66 -0.56 12.34
CA ASN A 702 -39.34 0.53 13.28
C ASN A 702 -37.83 0.77 13.47
N TYR A 703 -37.02 0.42 12.47
CA TYR A 703 -35.61 0.76 12.44
C TYR A 703 -35.29 1.44 11.12
N LEU A 704 -34.50 2.51 11.17
CA LEU A 704 -33.78 2.96 9.99
C LEU A 704 -32.75 1.88 9.68
N PRO A 705 -32.61 1.46 8.42
CA PRO A 705 -31.69 0.40 8.08
C PRO A 705 -30.21 0.77 8.33
N GLU A 706 -29.90 2.02 8.71
CA GLU A 706 -28.67 2.51 9.38
C GLU A 706 -28.94 3.79 10.22
N PRO A 707 -28.07 4.18 11.19
CA PRO A 707 -28.30 5.28 12.14
C PRO A 707 -28.64 6.65 11.52
#